data_AF-A0A4R4L0A8-F1
#
_entry.id   AF-A0A4R4L0A8-F1
#
_cell.length_a   1.000
_cell.length_b   1.000
_cell.length_c   1.000
_cell.angle_alpha   90.00
_cell.angle_beta   90.00
_cell.angle_gamma   90.00
#
_symmetry.space_group_name_H-M   'P 1'
#
loop_
_entity.id
_entity.type
_entity.pdbx_description
1 polymer ?
#
loop_
_entity_poly.entity_id
_entity_poly.type
_entity_poly.pdbx_seq_one_letter_code
_entity_poly.pdbx_strand_id
1 'polypeptide(L)'
;MRHPTRPPLNGRSWLHRLLTAGAALAGTLALAVGAAVPAAAVPAAGQSAAAPAFNYAEALQKSLFFYEAQQSGKKPAWNRVSWRGDSALTDGADVGLDLTGGWYDAGDHVKFGFPMAFSATMLAWGAVEYRDGYVAAGQLPHLLNNLRFVNDYFIKAHPAPNVLYGQVGKGDDDHKWWGPAEVMPMARPAYKIDASCGGADLAGETAAAMAASSMVFRPTDAAYADKLLTHARQLYTFADTVRRSYHECITDATNFYRSWSGWQDELVWGAIWLHRATGEAAYLAKAESEYDRLNTENQSSTRSYKWTIAWDNKQFGAYVLLANLTGKQKYVDDANRWLDYWTVGVNGEKIRYSPGGMAVLDTWGALRYAANTAFAALVYSDRTTDATRKARYHDFAVRQINYALGDNPRKSSYVVGFGANPPKNPHHRTAHGSWWDSSKVPTETRHVLYGALVGGPSSPNDAYTDNRDDYVMNEVATDYNAGFTSALARLTSQYGGSPLAGFPTPETPDIDELTVETTVTQAEPRATGLKAIVYNKSAFPARALTTARFRYYFRPDGTGPVQVTPGYTQGCPSPTAARQHSGDIWYVEIDCTGHTIAPAGQSAHRMEVQFKIGVPEGGTWDPTNDPSYQAAAGPNRKVALYSAGARVWGEEPGPATPDTTAPSAPGRPVASALTATGVTLTWPASTDTGGSGLAGYDVTRTSAGSDPVVVATTTNSLTVTGLTPERTYQFSVVARDGAGNRSAASPTLGVTTPAAPAPDTT
;
A
#
# COMPACT_ATOMS: atom_id res chain seq x y z
N MET A 1 12.67 34.63 50.73
CA MET A 1 13.53 35.67 51.35
C MET A 1 14.96 35.14 51.46
N ARG A 2 15.88 35.84 52.13
CA ARG A 2 17.35 35.67 52.02
C ARG A 2 17.90 34.28 52.41
N HIS A 3 18.86 33.82 51.59
CA HIS A 3 20.09 33.06 51.90
C HIS A 3 20.69 33.27 53.31
N PRO A 4 21.52 32.33 53.86
CA PRO A 4 22.98 32.43 53.60
C PRO A 4 23.87 31.14 53.68
N THR A 5 24.87 31.07 52.78
CA THR A 5 26.30 30.62 53.02
C THR A 5 26.64 29.13 53.34
N ARG A 6 27.86 28.56 53.12
CA ARG A 6 29.21 29.03 52.67
C ARG A 6 30.02 27.86 51.94
N PRO A 7 31.35 27.89 51.62
CA PRO A 7 31.94 27.26 50.41
C PRO A 7 33.16 26.33 50.78
N PRO A 8 34.29 26.16 50.02
CA PRO A 8 34.68 26.41 48.60
C PRO A 8 35.10 25.07 47.89
N LEU A 9 36.06 24.82 46.96
CA LEU A 9 37.28 25.48 46.41
C LEU A 9 37.60 25.08 44.93
N ASN A 10 38.63 25.75 44.40
CA ASN A 10 39.45 25.59 43.17
C ASN A 10 39.81 24.16 42.69
N GLY A 11 40.18 23.92 41.41
CA GLY A 11 40.16 24.81 40.22
C GLY A 11 41.23 24.52 39.14
N ARG A 12 41.09 25.17 37.96
CA ARG A 12 42.03 25.29 36.79
C ARG A 12 42.36 23.98 36.01
N SER A 13 42.21 23.81 34.69
CA SER A 13 42.38 24.65 33.45
C SER A 13 43.81 24.66 32.88
N TRP A 14 44.11 24.55 31.57
CA TRP A 14 43.30 24.26 30.34
C TRP A 14 44.24 24.16 29.09
N LEU A 15 43.95 23.26 28.13
CA LEU A 15 44.26 23.38 26.67
C LEU A 15 45.77 23.45 26.21
N HIS A 16 46.19 23.37 24.93
CA HIS A 16 45.51 23.17 23.62
C HIS A 16 46.43 22.53 22.51
N ARG A 17 45.80 21.88 21.51
CA ARG A 17 46.13 21.67 20.06
C ARG A 17 47.59 21.75 19.52
N LEU A 18 47.96 20.82 18.61
CA LEU A 18 47.91 21.01 17.13
C LEU A 18 48.24 19.74 16.32
N LEU A 19 48.19 19.82 14.98
CA LEU A 19 48.36 18.73 14.00
C LEU A 19 49.66 18.86 13.17
N THR A 20 50.23 17.72 12.74
CA THR A 20 50.95 17.56 11.46
C THR A 20 50.94 16.08 11.04
N ALA A 21 51.06 15.80 9.73
CA ALA A 21 51.12 14.45 9.17
C ALA A 21 52.46 14.19 8.45
N GLY A 22 52.83 12.92 8.28
CA GLY A 22 54.00 12.49 7.52
C GLY A 22 53.98 10.97 7.32
N ALA A 23 54.48 10.48 6.18
CA ALA A 23 54.42 9.07 5.80
C ALA A 23 55.80 8.54 5.39
N ALA A 24 56.09 7.27 5.73
CA ALA A 24 57.23 6.50 5.25
C ALA A 24 56.90 4.99 5.32
N LEU A 25 57.67 4.17 4.59
CA LEU A 25 57.39 2.75 4.32
C LEU A 25 58.55 1.84 4.77
N ALA A 26 58.25 0.53 4.85
CA ALA A 26 59.17 -0.61 4.79
C ALA A 26 60.25 -0.80 5.90
N GLY A 27 59.88 -1.57 6.93
CA GLY A 27 60.37 -2.96 7.12
C GLY A 27 61.85 -3.26 7.39
N THR A 28 62.10 -3.94 8.52
CA THR A 28 63.23 -4.88 8.71
C THR A 28 62.80 -6.08 9.55
N LEU A 29 63.45 -7.23 9.33
CA LEU A 29 63.18 -8.52 9.98
C LEU A 29 64.23 -8.80 11.07
N ALA A 30 63.82 -9.18 12.29
CA ALA A 30 64.74 -9.71 13.31
C ALA A 30 64.02 -10.64 14.30
N LEU A 31 64.66 -11.77 14.65
CA LEU A 31 64.12 -12.81 15.52
C LEU A 31 64.11 -12.42 17.00
N ALA A 32 63.16 -12.98 17.75
CA ALA A 32 63.25 -13.12 19.20
C ALA A 32 62.94 -14.58 19.62
N VAL A 33 63.96 -15.27 20.12
CA VAL A 33 63.79 -16.46 20.98
C VAL A 33 63.20 -15.97 22.31
N GLY A 34 62.26 -16.62 22.98
CA GLY A 34 61.82 -18.01 22.89
C GLY A 34 61.84 -18.60 24.29
N ALA A 35 60.93 -18.13 25.15
CA ALA A 35 60.79 -18.54 26.54
C ALA A 35 59.38 -19.11 26.76
N ALA A 36 59.28 -20.32 27.30
CA ALA A 36 58.01 -21.04 27.39
C ALA A 36 57.19 -20.61 28.61
N VAL A 37 55.89 -20.41 28.38
CA VAL A 37 54.85 -20.29 29.40
C VAL A 37 53.86 -21.44 29.16
N PRO A 38 53.41 -22.19 30.18
CA PRO A 38 52.65 -23.42 29.96
C PRO A 38 51.33 -23.15 29.22
N ALA A 39 51.02 -24.01 28.25
CA ALA A 39 49.79 -23.92 27.48
C ALA A 39 48.58 -24.20 28.39
N ALA A 40 47.78 -23.17 28.66
CA ALA A 40 46.40 -23.38 29.10
C ALA A 40 45.67 -24.18 28.00
N ALA A 41 44.90 -25.19 28.40
CA ALA A 41 44.18 -26.02 27.45
C ALA A 41 43.19 -25.17 26.64
N VAL A 42 43.46 -25.00 25.34
CA VAL A 42 42.51 -24.38 24.42
C VAL A 42 41.25 -25.25 24.41
N PRO A 43 40.05 -24.70 24.70
CA PRO A 43 38.82 -25.49 24.59
C PRO A 43 38.70 -25.99 23.16
N ALA A 44 38.43 -27.30 23.00
CA ALA A 44 38.35 -27.93 21.69
C ALA A 44 37.40 -27.13 20.79
N ALA A 45 37.86 -26.83 19.56
CA ALA A 45 37.08 -26.04 18.61
C ALA A 45 35.68 -26.66 18.46
N GLY A 46 34.65 -25.87 18.76
CA GLY A 46 33.27 -26.32 18.69
C GLY A 46 32.97 -26.88 17.31
N GLN A 47 32.24 -28.00 17.26
CA GLN A 47 31.81 -28.62 16.01
C GLN A 47 31.15 -27.54 15.14
N SER A 48 31.62 -27.37 13.90
CA SER A 48 31.00 -26.43 12.97
C SER A 48 29.55 -26.86 12.76
N ALA A 49 28.61 -26.03 13.18
CA ALA A 49 27.20 -26.30 13.01
C ALA A 49 26.91 -26.60 11.53
N ALA A 50 26.16 -27.67 11.28
CA ALA A 50 25.79 -28.04 9.91
C ALA A 50 25.03 -26.87 9.26
N ALA A 51 25.37 -26.57 8.00
CA ALA A 51 24.74 -25.48 7.27
C ALA A 51 23.20 -25.62 7.28
N PRO A 52 22.45 -24.53 7.50
CA PRO A 52 21.01 -24.60 7.70
C PRO A 52 20.31 -25.08 6.43
N ALA A 53 19.42 -26.07 6.56
CA ALA A 53 18.68 -26.65 5.43
C ALA A 53 17.80 -25.63 4.69
N PHE A 54 17.36 -24.58 5.39
CA PHE A 54 16.66 -23.41 4.86
C PHE A 54 17.19 -22.15 5.52
N ASN A 55 17.13 -21.01 4.83
CA ASN A 55 17.61 -19.74 5.37
C ASN A 55 16.64 -19.16 6.44
N TYR A 56 16.70 -19.69 7.67
CA TYR A 56 15.79 -19.32 8.75
C TYR A 56 15.82 -17.82 9.07
N ALA A 57 16.98 -17.16 8.96
CA ALA A 57 17.13 -15.73 9.19
C ALA A 57 16.38 -14.86 8.16
N GLU A 58 16.35 -15.26 6.90
CA GLU A 58 15.55 -14.61 5.84
C GLU A 58 14.05 -14.88 6.04
N ALA A 59 13.68 -16.12 6.38
CA ALA A 59 12.29 -16.44 6.70
C ALA A 59 11.80 -15.59 7.90
N LEU A 60 12.65 -15.39 8.92
CA LEU A 60 12.37 -14.54 10.08
C LEU A 60 12.22 -13.06 9.68
N GLN A 61 13.15 -12.55 8.87
CA GLN A 61 13.11 -11.18 8.33
C GLN A 61 11.83 -10.90 7.53
N LYS A 62 11.39 -11.87 6.71
CA LYS A 62 10.15 -11.79 5.95
C LYS A 62 8.92 -11.93 6.85
N SER A 63 8.90 -12.88 7.78
CA SER A 63 7.79 -13.06 8.73
C SER A 63 7.51 -11.81 9.58
N LEU A 64 8.55 -11.04 9.92
CA LEU A 64 8.39 -9.75 10.61
C LEU A 64 7.95 -8.61 9.67
N PHE A 65 8.23 -8.68 8.37
CA PHE A 65 7.69 -7.75 7.38
C PHE A 65 6.18 -7.99 7.12
N PHE A 66 5.70 -9.22 7.21
CA PHE A 66 4.24 -9.49 7.20
C PHE A 66 3.48 -8.70 8.28
N TYR A 67 3.98 -8.64 9.51
CA TYR A 67 3.38 -7.79 10.56
C TYR A 67 3.55 -6.26 10.32
N GLU A 68 4.44 -5.83 9.42
CA GLU A 68 4.44 -4.46 8.89
C GLU A 68 3.34 -4.27 7.83
N ALA A 69 3.04 -5.30 7.04
CA ALA A 69 1.97 -5.30 6.03
C ALA A 69 0.55 -5.36 6.60
N GLN A 70 0.34 -5.96 7.78
CA GLN A 70 -0.96 -5.99 8.47
C GLN A 70 -1.35 -4.67 9.18
N GLN A 71 -0.51 -3.63 9.21
CA GLN A 71 -0.74 -2.46 10.07
C GLN A 71 -1.95 -1.58 9.64
N SER A 72 -2.85 -1.31 10.59
CA SER A 72 -4.02 -0.43 10.44
C SER A 72 -3.76 0.97 11.03
N GLY A 73 -4.55 1.99 10.67
CA GLY A 73 -4.35 3.36 11.11
C GLY A 73 -3.32 4.12 10.28
N LYS A 74 -2.68 5.12 10.91
CA LYS A 74 -1.61 5.91 10.30
C LYS A 74 -0.32 5.08 10.18
N LYS A 75 0.25 5.01 8.98
CA LYS A 75 1.47 4.26 8.69
C LYS A 75 2.68 4.88 9.39
N PRO A 76 3.43 4.12 10.20
CA PRO A 76 4.67 4.60 10.81
C PRO A 76 5.73 4.93 9.76
N ALA A 77 6.52 5.98 10.00
CA ALA A 77 7.64 6.36 9.12
C ALA A 77 8.76 5.30 9.02
N TRP A 78 8.77 4.32 9.93
CA TRP A 78 9.68 3.16 9.90
C TRP A 78 9.10 1.92 9.20
N ASN A 79 7.81 1.91 8.86
CA ASN A 79 7.16 0.78 8.18
C ASN A 79 7.65 0.73 6.73
N ARG A 80 8.28 -0.39 6.35
CA ARG A 80 9.03 -0.55 5.10
C ARG A 80 8.18 -0.90 3.88
N VAL A 81 6.90 -1.21 4.05
CA VAL A 81 6.02 -1.66 2.97
C VAL A 81 5.70 -0.48 2.05
N SER A 82 6.03 -0.55 0.75
CA SER A 82 5.83 0.59 -0.17
C SER A 82 4.39 0.76 -0.63
N TRP A 83 3.63 -0.34 -0.71
CA TRP A 83 2.25 -0.38 -1.21
C TRP A 83 1.17 -0.22 -0.13
N ARG A 84 1.52 -0.21 1.16
CA ARG A 84 0.60 0.16 2.25
C ARG A 84 0.58 1.68 2.45
N GLY A 85 -0.59 2.22 2.70
CA GLY A 85 -0.81 3.63 3.05
C GLY A 85 -1.41 3.82 4.45
N ASP A 86 -1.82 5.05 4.74
CA ASP A 86 -2.71 5.34 5.87
C ASP A 86 -4.09 4.72 5.59
N SER A 87 -4.67 4.05 6.58
CA SER A 87 -5.96 3.35 6.45
C SER A 87 -6.76 3.44 7.76
N ALA A 88 -8.09 3.24 7.71
CA ALA A 88 -8.94 3.18 8.92
C ALA A 88 -8.75 4.36 9.92
N LEU A 89 -8.50 5.57 9.41
CA LEU A 89 -8.13 6.74 10.23
C LEU A 89 -9.22 7.27 11.17
N THR A 90 -10.44 6.71 11.10
CA THR A 90 -11.60 7.06 11.93
C THR A 90 -12.02 5.93 12.87
N ASP A 91 -11.23 4.86 13.01
CA ASP A 91 -11.51 3.76 13.94
C ASP A 91 -11.68 4.29 15.38
N GLY A 92 -12.87 4.06 15.97
CA GLY A 92 -13.26 4.54 17.30
C GLY A 92 -13.97 5.90 17.35
N ALA A 93 -14.10 6.62 16.23
CA ALA A 93 -14.79 7.91 16.18
C ALA A 93 -16.29 7.80 16.51
N ASP A 94 -16.89 6.63 16.27
CA ASP A 94 -18.26 6.25 16.63
C ASP A 94 -18.50 6.19 18.15
N VAL A 95 -17.44 5.92 18.93
CA VAL A 95 -17.44 5.87 20.40
C VAL A 95 -16.67 7.02 21.05
N GLY A 96 -16.22 8.00 20.26
CA GLY A 96 -15.48 9.18 20.74
C GLY A 96 -14.04 8.91 21.19
N LEU A 97 -13.39 7.86 20.67
CA LEU A 97 -12.03 7.47 21.01
C LEU A 97 -11.13 7.42 19.76
N ASP A 98 -9.82 7.59 19.96
CA ASP A 98 -8.83 7.16 18.97
C ASP A 98 -8.55 5.68 19.19
N LEU A 99 -9.07 4.82 18.31
CA LEU A 99 -8.75 3.39 18.25
C LEU A 99 -7.94 3.04 16.99
N THR A 100 -7.29 4.02 16.35
CA THR A 100 -6.43 3.81 15.19
C THR A 100 -5.13 3.07 15.58
N GLY A 101 -4.54 2.30 14.66
CA GLY A 101 -3.44 1.37 14.97
C GLY A 101 -3.93 -0.08 15.04
N GLY A 102 -3.06 -0.97 15.52
CA GLY A 102 -3.33 -2.41 15.59
C GLY A 102 -3.18 -3.11 14.23
N TRP A 103 -3.35 -4.43 14.20
CA TRP A 103 -3.25 -5.21 12.97
C TRP A 103 -4.63 -5.56 12.42
N TYR A 104 -4.75 -5.55 11.09
CA TYR A 104 -5.78 -6.32 10.41
C TYR A 104 -5.50 -7.82 10.62
N ASP A 105 -6.55 -8.58 10.90
CA ASP A 105 -6.39 -9.94 11.40
C ASP A 105 -5.82 -10.91 10.37
N ALA A 106 -6.47 -10.98 9.19
CA ALA A 106 -6.15 -11.94 8.14
C ALA A 106 -6.06 -11.26 6.76
N GLY A 107 -6.65 -11.87 5.72
CA GLY A 107 -6.88 -11.22 4.43
C GLY A 107 -7.97 -10.15 4.40
N ASP A 108 -8.58 -9.84 5.54
CA ASP A 108 -9.67 -8.89 5.76
C ASP A 108 -9.18 -7.57 6.40
N HIS A 109 -10.10 -6.71 6.84
CA HIS A 109 -9.76 -5.45 7.52
C HIS A 109 -10.41 -5.31 8.91
N VAL A 110 -10.99 -6.37 9.47
CA VAL A 110 -11.43 -6.37 10.88
C VAL A 110 -10.22 -6.46 11.81
N LYS A 111 -10.32 -5.77 12.96
CA LYS A 111 -9.33 -5.81 14.04
C LYS A 111 -9.81 -6.69 15.18
N PHE A 112 -9.79 -8.01 15.00
CA PHE A 112 -10.19 -8.96 16.05
C PHE A 112 -9.13 -8.98 17.17
N GLY A 113 -9.47 -8.45 18.35
CA GLY A 113 -8.52 -8.26 19.45
C GLY A 113 -7.98 -9.54 20.07
N PHE A 114 -8.75 -10.63 20.05
CA PHE A 114 -8.38 -11.91 20.66
C PHE A 114 -7.21 -12.63 19.93
N PRO A 115 -7.29 -12.92 18.61
CA PRO A 115 -6.14 -13.42 17.84
C PRO A 115 -4.99 -12.40 17.75
N MET A 116 -5.27 -11.10 17.70
CA MET A 116 -4.24 -10.05 17.71
C MET A 116 -3.43 -10.06 19.02
N ALA A 117 -4.08 -10.21 20.17
CA ALA A 117 -3.44 -10.33 21.47
C ALA A 117 -2.61 -11.61 21.57
N PHE A 118 -3.17 -12.76 21.21
CA PHE A 118 -2.43 -14.03 21.15
C PHE A 118 -1.18 -13.93 20.28
N SER A 119 -1.29 -13.29 19.11
CA SER A 119 -0.17 -13.08 18.19
C SER A 119 0.94 -12.25 18.84
N ALA A 120 0.58 -11.18 19.55
CA ALA A 120 1.52 -10.37 20.32
C ALA A 120 2.17 -11.15 21.47
N THR A 121 1.42 -11.98 22.21
CA THR A 121 1.97 -12.83 23.28
C THR A 121 2.95 -13.88 22.74
N MET A 122 2.63 -14.53 21.62
CA MET A 122 3.45 -15.57 21.01
C MET A 122 4.74 -15.00 20.39
N LEU A 123 4.68 -13.83 19.75
CA LEU A 123 5.86 -13.07 19.30
C LEU A 123 6.74 -12.65 20.48
N ALA A 124 6.12 -12.11 21.54
CA ALA A 124 6.84 -11.73 22.75
C ALA A 124 7.47 -12.93 23.47
N TRP A 125 6.80 -14.08 23.50
CA TRP A 125 7.35 -15.32 24.07
C TRP A 125 8.61 -15.76 23.33
N GLY A 126 8.58 -15.79 21.99
CA GLY A 126 9.78 -16.08 21.19
C GLY A 126 10.93 -15.11 21.48
N ALA A 127 10.63 -13.84 21.72
CA ALA A 127 11.61 -12.83 22.09
C ALA A 127 12.14 -12.97 23.53
N VAL A 128 11.34 -13.52 24.45
CA VAL A 128 11.71 -13.76 25.86
C VAL A 128 12.61 -14.98 26.00
N GLU A 129 12.37 -16.07 25.28
CA GLU A 129 13.27 -17.22 25.30
C GLU A 129 14.50 -17.01 24.39
N TYR A 130 14.33 -16.38 23.22
CA TYR A 130 15.28 -16.48 22.09
C TYR A 130 15.68 -15.12 21.49
N ARG A 131 15.82 -14.07 22.33
CA ARG A 131 16.24 -12.72 21.93
C ARG A 131 17.47 -12.72 21.02
N ASP A 132 18.45 -13.56 21.32
CA ASP A 132 19.73 -13.59 20.60
C ASP A 132 19.59 -14.07 19.15
N GLY A 133 18.59 -14.91 18.84
CA GLY A 133 18.24 -15.27 17.46
C GLY A 133 17.76 -14.06 16.65
N TYR A 134 16.95 -13.19 17.26
CA TYR A 134 16.56 -11.92 16.65
C TYR A 134 17.71 -10.91 16.55
N VAL A 135 18.67 -10.92 17.49
CA VAL A 135 19.87 -10.06 17.43
C VAL A 135 20.81 -10.53 16.31
N ALA A 136 21.14 -11.82 16.25
CA ALA A 136 22.01 -12.40 15.24
C ALA A 136 21.47 -12.23 13.81
N ALA A 137 20.14 -12.29 13.64
CA ALA A 137 19.48 -12.03 12.37
C ALA A 137 19.32 -10.52 12.05
N GLY A 138 19.73 -9.60 12.94
CA GLY A 138 19.50 -8.16 12.80
C GLY A 138 18.01 -7.75 12.87
N GLN A 139 17.13 -8.64 13.31
CA GLN A 139 15.67 -8.48 13.25
C GLN A 139 15.02 -7.94 14.53
N LEU A 140 15.75 -7.87 15.66
CA LEU A 140 15.23 -7.35 16.92
C LEU A 140 14.57 -5.96 16.79
N PRO A 141 15.09 -4.98 16.01
CA PRO A 141 14.40 -3.69 15.81
C PRO A 141 13.02 -3.82 15.17
N HIS A 142 12.85 -4.71 14.18
CA HIS A 142 11.56 -4.94 13.51
C HIS A 142 10.54 -5.60 14.45
N LEU A 143 11.00 -6.56 15.26
CA LEU A 143 10.18 -7.17 16.32
C LEU A 143 9.74 -6.13 17.37
N LEU A 144 10.66 -5.29 17.85
CA LEU A 144 10.33 -4.23 18.83
C LEU A 144 9.37 -3.19 18.25
N ASN A 145 9.51 -2.82 16.98
CA ASN A 145 8.60 -1.92 16.29
C ASN A 145 7.19 -2.52 16.17
N ASN A 146 7.08 -3.78 15.72
CA ASN A 146 5.80 -4.48 15.58
C ASN A 146 5.11 -4.71 16.94
N LEU A 147 5.84 -5.18 17.96
CA LEU A 147 5.30 -5.34 19.31
C LEU A 147 4.85 -4.00 19.91
N ARG A 148 5.57 -2.89 19.66
CA ARG A 148 5.14 -1.56 20.13
C ARG A 148 3.85 -1.13 19.43
N PHE A 149 3.79 -1.30 18.11
CA PHE A 149 2.63 -0.87 17.30
C PHE A 149 1.32 -1.51 17.76
N VAL A 150 1.33 -2.80 18.08
CA VAL A 150 0.14 -3.52 18.58
C VAL A 150 -0.14 -3.19 20.06
N ASN A 151 0.88 -3.05 20.91
CA ASN A 151 0.68 -2.69 22.32
C ASN A 151 0.20 -1.24 22.50
N ASP A 152 0.60 -0.32 21.62
CA ASP A 152 0.08 1.06 21.60
C ASP A 152 -1.41 1.09 21.23
N TYR A 153 -1.87 0.16 20.38
CA TYR A 153 -3.30 -0.06 20.14
C TYR A 153 -4.01 -0.67 21.37
N PHE A 154 -3.43 -1.68 22.06
CA PHE A 154 -4.02 -2.20 23.30
C PHE A 154 -4.09 -1.15 24.42
N ILE A 155 -3.14 -0.21 24.48
CA ILE A 155 -3.18 0.95 25.38
C ILE A 155 -4.38 1.85 25.04
N LYS A 156 -4.62 2.18 23.76
CA LYS A 156 -5.77 2.97 23.30
C LYS A 156 -7.10 2.25 23.58
N ALA A 157 -7.14 0.95 23.29
CA ALA A 157 -8.30 0.09 23.46
C ALA A 157 -8.69 -0.13 24.94
N HIS A 158 -7.81 0.14 25.88
CA HIS A 158 -8.05 0.04 27.33
C HIS A 158 -8.10 1.43 28.02
N PRO A 159 -9.17 2.22 27.80
CA PRO A 159 -9.29 3.57 28.34
C PRO A 159 -9.62 3.62 29.84
N ALA A 160 -10.08 2.51 30.44
CA ALA A 160 -10.39 2.40 31.86
C ALA A 160 -10.21 0.95 32.36
N PRO A 161 -9.89 0.71 33.65
CA PRO A 161 -9.41 -0.59 34.16
C PRO A 161 -10.30 -1.82 33.89
N ASN A 162 -11.60 -1.62 33.68
CA ASN A 162 -12.58 -2.67 33.41
C ASN A 162 -13.32 -2.41 32.07
N VAL A 163 -12.63 -1.83 31.07
CA VAL A 163 -13.17 -1.54 29.73
C VAL A 163 -12.08 -1.83 28.69
N LEU A 164 -12.34 -2.78 27.78
CA LEU A 164 -11.43 -3.11 26.68
C LEU A 164 -12.20 -3.17 25.35
N TYR A 165 -11.79 -2.38 24.37
CA TYR A 165 -12.28 -2.46 22.99
C TYR A 165 -11.65 -3.68 22.30
N GLY A 166 -12.50 -4.69 22.04
CA GLY A 166 -12.08 -5.99 21.54
C GLY A 166 -12.19 -6.17 20.04
N GLN A 167 -12.88 -5.28 19.34
CA GLN A 167 -13.03 -5.36 17.88
C GLN A 167 -13.29 -3.97 17.29
N VAL A 168 -12.71 -3.68 16.12
CA VAL A 168 -13.11 -2.54 15.27
C VAL A 168 -13.28 -3.01 13.83
N GLY A 169 -14.39 -2.60 13.20
CA GLY A 169 -14.90 -3.25 11.98
C GLY A 169 -15.92 -4.33 12.30
N LYS A 170 -16.83 -4.61 11.36
CA LYS A 170 -17.92 -5.59 11.51
C LYS A 170 -17.79 -6.68 10.43
N GLY A 171 -17.63 -7.93 10.84
CA GLY A 171 -17.21 -9.05 9.97
C GLY A 171 -18.02 -9.17 8.69
N ASP A 172 -19.35 -9.33 8.79
CA ASP A 172 -20.18 -9.49 7.58
C ASP A 172 -20.09 -8.33 6.59
N ASP A 173 -19.79 -7.10 7.04
CA ASP A 173 -19.84 -5.90 6.21
C ASP A 173 -18.46 -5.48 5.69
N ASP A 174 -17.40 -5.85 6.42
CA ASP A 174 -16.00 -5.85 5.96
C ASP A 174 -15.81 -6.93 4.88
N HIS A 175 -16.29 -8.16 5.14
CA HIS A 175 -16.01 -9.33 4.30
C HIS A 175 -16.75 -9.34 2.96
N LYS A 176 -17.89 -8.64 2.85
CA LYS A 176 -18.66 -8.46 1.59
C LYS A 176 -17.89 -7.69 0.51
N TRP A 177 -16.85 -6.95 0.87
CA TRP A 177 -16.11 -6.07 -0.03
C TRP A 177 -14.68 -6.57 -0.26
N TRP A 178 -14.13 -6.31 -1.45
CA TRP A 178 -12.81 -6.76 -1.88
C TRP A 178 -12.00 -5.65 -2.57
N GLY A 179 -11.35 -4.80 -1.76
CA GLY A 179 -10.43 -3.75 -2.22
C GLY A 179 -9.35 -3.41 -1.18
N PRO A 180 -8.55 -2.34 -1.36
CA PRO A 180 -7.43 -2.01 -0.48
C PRO A 180 -7.84 -1.27 0.80
N ALA A 181 -7.19 -1.59 1.93
CA ALA A 181 -7.51 -1.02 3.25
C ALA A 181 -7.56 0.53 3.29
N GLU A 182 -6.75 1.18 2.47
CA GLU A 182 -6.61 2.63 2.33
C GLU A 182 -7.90 3.33 1.81
N VAL A 183 -8.83 2.59 1.21
CA VAL A 183 -10.05 3.14 0.57
C VAL A 183 -11.34 2.39 0.94
N MET A 184 -11.36 1.74 2.12
CA MET A 184 -12.55 1.08 2.67
C MET A 184 -13.81 1.98 2.65
N PRO A 185 -14.93 1.53 2.03
CA PRO A 185 -16.15 2.33 1.91
C PRO A 185 -17.18 2.11 3.04
N MET A 186 -17.02 1.07 3.86
CA MET A 186 -17.99 0.67 4.89
C MET A 186 -17.77 1.37 6.24
N ALA A 187 -18.81 1.42 7.07
CA ALA A 187 -18.68 1.84 8.46
C ALA A 187 -17.93 0.79 9.28
N ARG A 188 -17.08 1.26 10.21
CA ARG A 188 -16.19 0.41 11.03
C ARG A 188 -16.48 0.60 12.52
N PRO A 189 -17.57 0.02 13.05
CA PRO A 189 -17.98 0.21 14.45
C PRO A 189 -16.97 -0.39 15.43
N ALA A 190 -16.89 0.18 16.63
CA ALA A 190 -16.02 -0.23 17.71
C ALA A 190 -16.79 -0.98 18.81
N TYR A 191 -16.43 -2.24 19.05
CA TYR A 191 -17.04 -3.10 20.06
C TYR A 191 -16.13 -3.30 21.27
N LYS A 192 -16.73 -3.40 22.45
CA LYS A 192 -16.02 -3.53 23.73
C LYS A 192 -16.58 -4.65 24.61
N ILE A 193 -15.73 -5.06 25.54
CA ILE A 193 -16.12 -5.73 26.77
C ILE A 193 -15.95 -4.75 27.94
N ASP A 194 -16.82 -4.87 28.95
CA ASP A 194 -16.69 -4.12 30.20
C ASP A 194 -17.30 -4.87 31.39
N ALA A 195 -17.21 -4.28 32.58
CA ALA A 195 -17.68 -4.84 33.84
C ALA A 195 -19.17 -5.26 33.86
N SER A 196 -20.01 -4.79 32.93
CA SER A 196 -21.42 -5.17 32.85
C SER A 196 -21.66 -6.48 32.09
N CYS A 197 -20.72 -6.89 31.23
CA CYS A 197 -20.90 -8.00 30.30
C CYS A 197 -19.84 -9.11 30.42
N GLY A 198 -18.59 -8.75 30.75
CA GLY A 198 -17.45 -9.68 30.83
C GLY A 198 -16.74 -9.93 29.51
N GLY A 199 -15.71 -10.77 29.55
CA GLY A 199 -14.81 -11.07 28.43
C GLY A 199 -13.41 -11.49 28.92
N ALA A 200 -13.39 -12.48 29.80
CA ALA A 200 -12.20 -12.87 30.57
C ALA A 200 -11.13 -13.57 29.73
N ASP A 201 -11.53 -14.19 28.63
CA ASP A 201 -10.70 -14.69 27.54
C ASP A 201 -9.92 -13.54 26.87
N LEU A 202 -10.62 -12.60 26.24
CA LEU A 202 -10.03 -11.45 25.55
C LEU A 202 -9.19 -10.57 26.49
N ALA A 203 -9.70 -10.26 27.68
CA ALA A 203 -8.96 -9.45 28.66
C ALA A 203 -7.76 -10.21 29.25
N GLY A 204 -7.87 -11.52 29.47
CA GLY A 204 -6.78 -12.36 29.96
C GLY A 204 -5.65 -12.52 28.95
N GLU A 205 -5.96 -12.72 27.67
CA GLU A 205 -4.95 -12.77 26.60
C GLU A 205 -4.32 -11.39 26.35
N THR A 206 -5.09 -10.30 26.38
CA THR A 206 -4.54 -8.94 26.25
C THR A 206 -3.62 -8.60 27.42
N ALA A 207 -3.95 -9.06 28.64
CA ALA A 207 -3.05 -8.98 29.79
C ALA A 207 -1.77 -9.81 29.59
N ALA A 208 -1.87 -11.03 29.05
CA ALA A 208 -0.71 -11.87 28.71
C ALA A 208 0.20 -11.18 27.67
N ALA A 209 -0.37 -10.62 26.62
CA ALA A 209 0.33 -9.91 25.55
C ALA A 209 1.15 -8.73 26.09
N MET A 210 0.52 -7.89 26.93
CA MET A 210 1.16 -6.71 27.51
C MET A 210 2.20 -7.10 28.58
N ALA A 211 1.94 -8.12 29.40
CA ALA A 211 2.91 -8.63 30.37
C ALA A 211 4.15 -9.24 29.70
N ALA A 212 3.97 -10.11 28.71
CA ALA A 212 5.05 -10.71 27.93
C ALA A 212 5.85 -9.63 27.17
N SER A 213 5.15 -8.71 26.49
CA SER A 213 5.79 -7.58 25.78
C SER A 213 6.62 -6.71 26.73
N SER A 214 6.16 -6.50 27.98
CA SER A 214 6.94 -5.76 28.97
C SER A 214 8.31 -6.38 29.26
N MET A 215 8.44 -7.71 29.21
CA MET A 215 9.74 -8.40 29.37
C MET A 215 10.66 -8.12 28.19
N VAL A 216 10.12 -8.05 26.97
CA VAL A 216 10.87 -7.77 25.74
C VAL A 216 11.38 -6.33 25.70
N PHE A 217 10.56 -5.37 26.16
CA PHE A 217 10.93 -3.96 26.22
C PHE A 217 11.82 -3.61 27.42
N ARG A 218 11.77 -4.35 28.53
CA ARG A 218 12.51 -4.08 29.78
C ARG A 218 13.98 -3.66 29.59
N PRO A 219 14.79 -4.27 28.71
CA PRO A 219 16.21 -3.91 28.55
C PRO A 219 16.46 -2.64 27.71
N THR A 220 15.43 -2.09 27.06
CA THR A 220 15.54 -1.01 26.06
C THR A 220 14.62 0.17 26.31
N ASP A 221 13.49 -0.04 27.00
CA ASP A 221 12.51 0.97 27.38
C ASP A 221 11.73 0.48 28.62
N ALA A 222 12.32 0.69 29.81
CA ALA A 222 11.72 0.27 31.07
C ALA A 222 10.42 1.02 31.40
N ALA A 223 10.32 2.31 31.05
CA ALA A 223 9.15 3.14 31.34
C ALA A 223 7.92 2.69 30.55
N TYR A 224 8.10 2.33 29.27
CA TYR A 224 7.04 1.69 28.49
C TYR A 224 6.68 0.32 29.04
N ALA A 225 7.67 -0.49 29.43
CA ALA A 225 7.43 -1.79 30.03
C ALA A 225 6.64 -1.71 31.37
N ASP A 226 6.82 -0.65 32.17
CA ASP A 226 6.00 -0.39 33.37
C ASP A 226 4.57 0.06 33.04
N LYS A 227 4.40 0.86 31.97
CA LYS A 227 3.08 1.20 31.43
C LYS A 227 2.33 -0.06 30.98
N LEU A 228 3.00 -0.97 30.26
CA LEU A 228 2.40 -2.24 29.83
C LEU A 228 2.00 -3.12 31.03
N LEU A 229 2.83 -3.20 32.08
CA LEU A 229 2.45 -3.91 33.31
C LEU A 229 1.24 -3.31 34.01
N THR A 230 1.07 -1.99 33.99
CA THR A 230 -0.08 -1.33 34.62
C THR A 230 -1.39 -1.72 33.92
N HIS A 231 -1.43 -1.68 32.58
CA HIS A 231 -2.57 -2.15 31.81
C HIS A 231 -2.79 -3.67 31.98
N ALA A 232 -1.73 -4.48 31.93
CA ALA A 232 -1.82 -5.94 32.06
C ALA A 232 -2.43 -6.38 33.41
N ARG A 233 -2.03 -5.74 34.52
CA ARG A 233 -2.61 -6.03 35.84
C ARG A 233 -4.09 -5.68 35.90
N GLN A 234 -4.49 -4.51 35.37
CA GLN A 234 -5.88 -4.06 35.36
C GLN A 234 -6.76 -5.01 34.53
N LEU A 235 -6.33 -5.32 33.30
CA LEU A 235 -7.01 -6.28 32.42
C LEU A 235 -7.14 -7.68 33.04
N TYR A 236 -6.08 -8.18 33.70
CA TYR A 236 -6.16 -9.48 34.38
C TYR A 236 -7.12 -9.45 35.59
N THR A 237 -7.12 -8.37 36.38
CA THR A 237 -8.09 -8.20 37.48
C THR A 237 -9.52 -8.12 36.95
N PHE A 238 -9.76 -7.43 35.84
CA PHE A 238 -11.07 -7.41 35.17
C PHE A 238 -11.48 -8.82 34.69
N ALA A 239 -10.60 -9.53 34.01
CA ALA A 239 -10.83 -10.91 33.54
C ALA A 239 -11.17 -11.88 34.69
N ASP A 240 -10.39 -11.84 35.78
CA ASP A 240 -10.59 -12.71 36.94
C ASP A 240 -11.91 -12.42 37.69
N THR A 241 -12.36 -11.16 37.65
CA THR A 241 -13.58 -10.68 38.31
C THR A 241 -14.84 -10.98 37.49
N VAL A 242 -14.83 -10.77 36.17
CA VAL A 242 -16.03 -10.87 35.31
C VAL A 242 -15.87 -12.00 34.30
N ARG A 243 -15.87 -13.22 34.83
CA ARG A 243 -15.66 -14.49 34.13
C ARG A 243 -16.81 -14.85 33.19
N ARG A 244 -16.67 -14.46 31.92
CA ARG A 244 -17.58 -14.75 30.81
C ARG A 244 -16.81 -14.64 29.49
N SER A 245 -17.22 -15.34 28.43
CA SER A 245 -16.52 -15.30 27.13
C SER A 245 -16.88 -14.03 26.35
N TYR A 246 -15.90 -13.39 25.72
CA TYR A 246 -16.08 -12.08 25.07
C TYR A 246 -17.07 -12.12 23.89
N HIS A 247 -17.18 -13.27 23.20
CA HIS A 247 -18.09 -13.44 22.08
C HIS A 247 -19.57 -13.38 22.48
N GLU A 248 -19.90 -13.49 23.77
CA GLU A 248 -21.27 -13.24 24.26
C GLU A 248 -21.60 -11.75 24.44
N CYS A 249 -20.61 -10.87 24.22
CA CYS A 249 -20.70 -9.41 24.36
C CYS A 249 -20.38 -8.72 23.02
N ILE A 250 -19.29 -9.13 22.39
CA ILE A 250 -18.94 -8.78 21.00
C ILE A 250 -19.49 -9.91 20.12
N THR A 251 -20.81 -9.92 19.93
CA THR A 251 -21.54 -11.04 19.29
C THR A 251 -21.17 -11.24 17.82
N ASP A 252 -20.74 -10.19 17.12
CA ASP A 252 -20.24 -10.24 15.75
C ASP A 252 -19.06 -11.22 15.59
N ALA A 253 -18.17 -11.30 16.60
CA ALA A 253 -17.03 -12.21 16.61
C ALA A 253 -17.41 -13.70 16.65
N THR A 254 -18.66 -14.06 16.97
CA THR A 254 -19.12 -15.46 17.12
C THR A 254 -18.96 -16.29 15.84
N ASN A 255 -18.99 -15.65 14.67
CA ASN A 255 -18.84 -16.34 13.38
C ASN A 255 -17.37 -16.47 12.94
N PHE A 256 -16.42 -15.87 13.65
CA PHE A 256 -15.01 -15.76 13.24
C PHE A 256 -14.06 -16.26 14.34
N TYR A 257 -14.05 -15.60 15.49
CA TYR A 257 -13.11 -15.80 16.59
C TYR A 257 -13.80 -16.12 17.92
N ARG A 258 -14.87 -16.91 17.84
CA ARG A 258 -15.56 -17.46 19.00
C ARG A 258 -14.58 -18.14 19.96
N SER A 259 -14.65 -17.80 21.25
CA SER A 259 -14.01 -18.61 22.31
C SER A 259 -14.77 -19.96 22.42
N TRP A 260 -14.05 -21.04 22.14
CA TRP A 260 -14.50 -22.43 22.22
C TRP A 260 -13.91 -23.14 23.44
N SER A 261 -12.70 -22.77 23.88
CA SER A 261 -12.08 -23.23 25.13
C SER A 261 -12.76 -22.68 26.39
N GLY A 262 -13.39 -21.52 26.28
CA GLY A 262 -13.85 -20.68 27.40
C GLY A 262 -12.87 -19.54 27.68
N TRP A 263 -12.61 -19.28 28.97
CA TRP A 263 -11.65 -18.27 29.46
C TRP A 263 -10.67 -18.87 30.50
N GLN A 264 -10.77 -20.16 30.78
CA GLN A 264 -10.16 -20.77 31.96
C GLN A 264 -8.65 -20.98 31.77
N ASP A 265 -8.20 -21.16 30.52
CA ASP A 265 -6.79 -21.21 30.18
C ASP A 265 -6.15 -19.82 30.05
N GLU A 266 -6.87 -18.77 29.69
CA GLU A 266 -6.39 -17.38 29.74
C GLU A 266 -6.15 -16.90 31.17
N LEU A 267 -7.00 -17.30 32.12
CA LEU A 267 -6.77 -17.02 33.54
C LEU A 267 -5.49 -17.70 34.06
N VAL A 268 -5.09 -18.84 33.50
CA VAL A 268 -3.80 -19.49 33.80
C VAL A 268 -2.66 -18.80 33.07
N TRP A 269 -2.82 -18.55 31.77
CA TRP A 269 -1.83 -17.99 30.85
C TRP A 269 -1.43 -16.55 31.22
N GLY A 270 -2.40 -15.65 31.42
CA GLY A 270 -2.17 -14.29 31.88
C GLY A 270 -1.51 -14.23 33.27
N ALA A 271 -1.84 -15.18 34.16
CA ALA A 271 -1.18 -15.30 35.46
C ALA A 271 0.27 -15.80 35.35
N ILE A 272 0.55 -16.76 34.46
CA ILE A 272 1.94 -17.16 34.14
C ILE A 272 2.73 -15.95 33.63
N TRP A 273 2.19 -15.19 32.68
CA TRP A 273 2.89 -14.06 32.10
C TRP A 273 3.09 -12.89 33.07
N LEU A 274 2.08 -12.57 33.90
CA LEU A 274 2.25 -11.60 34.98
C LEU A 274 3.26 -12.07 36.02
N HIS A 275 3.27 -13.36 36.39
CA HIS A 275 4.31 -13.89 37.28
C HIS A 275 5.72 -13.74 36.66
N ARG A 276 5.91 -14.19 35.41
CA ARG A 276 7.18 -14.08 34.69
C ARG A 276 7.69 -12.64 34.56
N ALA A 277 6.79 -11.68 34.39
CA ALA A 277 7.12 -10.28 34.17
C ALA A 277 7.28 -9.45 35.46
N THR A 278 6.83 -9.95 36.62
CA THR A 278 6.84 -9.21 37.90
C THR A 278 7.62 -9.90 39.03
N GLY A 279 7.79 -11.22 38.97
CA GLY A 279 8.31 -12.04 40.07
C GLY A 279 7.30 -12.32 41.20
N GLU A 280 6.08 -11.79 41.14
CA GLU A 280 5.11 -11.90 42.23
C GLU A 280 4.56 -13.32 42.35
N ALA A 281 4.82 -13.96 43.50
CA ALA A 281 4.38 -15.33 43.80
C ALA A 281 2.85 -15.50 43.81
N ALA A 282 2.10 -14.42 44.04
CA ALA A 282 0.63 -14.42 43.99
C ALA A 282 0.11 -14.84 42.61
N TYR A 283 0.73 -14.39 41.51
CA TYR A 283 0.34 -14.79 40.16
C TYR A 283 0.75 -16.23 39.84
N LEU A 284 1.85 -16.76 40.40
CA LEU A 284 2.17 -18.19 40.25
C LEU A 284 1.13 -19.05 40.97
N ALA A 285 0.85 -18.76 42.24
CA ALA A 285 -0.18 -19.46 43.01
C ALA A 285 -1.56 -19.38 42.33
N LYS A 286 -1.89 -18.23 41.75
CA LYS A 286 -3.10 -18.04 40.92
C LYS A 286 -3.10 -18.99 39.72
N ALA A 287 -2.05 -18.96 38.89
CA ALA A 287 -1.90 -19.85 37.73
C ALA A 287 -2.02 -21.33 38.12
N GLU A 288 -1.33 -21.77 39.18
CA GLU A 288 -1.39 -23.17 39.65
C GLU A 288 -2.78 -23.57 40.15
N SER A 289 -3.55 -22.65 40.76
CA SER A 289 -4.91 -22.89 41.24
C SER A 289 -5.97 -22.90 40.14
N GLU A 290 -5.85 -22.04 39.13
CA GLU A 290 -6.73 -22.02 37.96
C GLU A 290 -6.41 -23.16 36.99
N TYR A 291 -5.16 -23.68 37.00
CA TYR A 291 -4.75 -24.83 36.20
C TYR A 291 -5.59 -26.07 36.49
N ASP A 292 -5.95 -26.28 37.76
CA ASP A 292 -6.68 -27.49 38.14
C ASP A 292 -8.15 -27.49 37.66
N ARG A 293 -8.60 -26.40 37.03
CA ARG A 293 -9.88 -26.24 36.34
C ARG A 293 -9.80 -26.33 34.81
N LEU A 294 -8.61 -26.49 34.23
CA LEU A 294 -8.41 -26.59 32.77
C LEU A 294 -9.18 -27.77 32.16
N ASN A 295 -9.53 -27.63 30.87
CA ASN A 295 -10.30 -28.63 30.15
C ASN A 295 -9.61 -30.01 30.12
N THR A 296 -10.43 -31.06 30.09
CA THR A 296 -9.98 -32.45 29.96
C THR A 296 -10.27 -33.01 28.56
N GLU A 297 -9.76 -34.20 28.25
CA GLU A 297 -10.28 -35.00 27.15
C GLU A 297 -11.72 -35.45 27.45
N ASN A 298 -12.53 -35.59 26.39
CA ASN A 298 -13.92 -36.03 26.52
C ASN A 298 -14.01 -37.36 27.31
N GLN A 299 -14.95 -37.42 28.27
CA GLN A 299 -15.17 -38.56 29.17
C GLN A 299 -13.92 -38.97 30.00
N SER A 300 -12.96 -38.06 30.21
CA SER A 300 -11.73 -38.30 30.98
C SER A 300 -11.47 -37.24 32.05
N SER A 301 -10.69 -37.61 33.06
CA SER A 301 -10.03 -36.69 34.01
C SER A 301 -8.67 -36.19 33.50
N THR A 302 -8.19 -36.70 32.36
CA THR A 302 -6.90 -36.33 31.76
C THR A 302 -7.01 -34.96 31.09
N ARG A 303 -6.13 -33.99 31.40
CA ARG A 303 -6.10 -32.68 30.72
C ARG A 303 -5.97 -32.84 29.20
N SER A 304 -6.70 -32.04 28.41
CA SER A 304 -6.80 -32.26 26.96
C SER A 304 -5.44 -32.15 26.28
N TYR A 305 -5.07 -33.16 25.50
CA TYR A 305 -3.75 -33.35 24.91
C TYR A 305 -3.81 -33.63 23.39
N LYS A 306 -5.02 -33.71 22.80
CA LYS A 306 -5.21 -34.02 21.38
C LYS A 306 -5.29 -32.80 20.45
N TRP A 307 -5.25 -31.57 20.99
CA TRP A 307 -5.22 -30.31 20.24
C TRP A 307 -3.85 -29.62 20.36
N THR A 308 -3.75 -28.31 20.18
CA THR A 308 -2.51 -27.52 20.34
C THR A 308 -2.79 -26.08 20.77
N ILE A 309 -1.73 -25.33 21.10
CA ILE A 309 -1.82 -23.90 21.39
C ILE A 309 -2.19 -23.09 20.14
N ALA A 310 -3.22 -22.25 20.28
CA ALA A 310 -3.73 -21.36 19.24
C ALA A 310 -4.38 -20.12 19.87
N TRP A 311 -4.91 -19.22 19.03
CA TRP A 311 -5.64 -18.01 19.49
C TRP A 311 -6.82 -18.31 20.41
N ASP A 312 -7.40 -19.51 20.33
CA ASP A 312 -8.49 -19.98 21.21
C ASP A 312 -7.94 -20.58 22.50
N ASN A 313 -7.12 -21.62 22.42
CA ASN A 313 -6.71 -22.39 23.59
C ASN A 313 -5.19 -22.31 23.85
N LYS A 314 -4.80 -21.89 25.06
CA LYS A 314 -3.41 -21.71 25.52
C LYS A 314 -2.99 -22.70 26.59
N GLN A 315 -3.86 -23.64 26.99
CA GLN A 315 -3.55 -24.60 28.06
C GLN A 315 -2.27 -25.40 27.79
N PHE A 316 -2.02 -25.74 26.53
CA PHE A 316 -0.83 -26.44 26.06
C PHE A 316 0.47 -25.64 26.28
N GLY A 317 0.41 -24.31 26.10
CA GLY A 317 1.51 -23.41 26.46
C GLY A 317 1.68 -23.30 27.98
N ALA A 318 0.58 -23.30 28.74
CA ALA A 318 0.64 -23.35 30.20
C ALA A 318 1.26 -24.64 30.74
N TYR A 319 1.06 -25.80 30.09
CA TYR A 319 1.74 -27.06 30.45
C TYR A 319 3.27 -26.88 30.39
N VAL A 320 3.77 -26.40 29.26
CA VAL A 320 5.22 -26.17 29.03
C VAL A 320 5.77 -25.11 29.98
N LEU A 321 5.08 -23.97 30.14
CA LEU A 321 5.59 -22.89 30.99
C LEU A 321 5.57 -23.25 32.48
N LEU A 322 4.54 -23.91 33.01
CA LEU A 322 4.52 -24.32 34.42
C LEU A 322 5.46 -25.49 34.70
N ALA A 323 5.69 -26.40 33.75
CA ALA A 323 6.76 -27.40 33.84
C ALA A 323 8.13 -26.72 33.93
N ASN A 324 8.39 -25.76 33.02
CA ASN A 324 9.66 -25.01 32.97
C ASN A 324 9.90 -24.08 34.17
N LEU A 325 8.84 -23.57 34.80
CA LEU A 325 8.92 -22.67 35.97
C LEU A 325 8.99 -23.40 37.32
N THR A 326 8.37 -24.58 37.44
CA THR A 326 8.17 -25.24 38.75
C THR A 326 8.79 -26.63 38.86
N GLY A 327 9.06 -27.31 37.75
CA GLY A 327 9.49 -28.72 37.72
C GLY A 327 8.47 -29.73 38.27
N LYS A 328 7.24 -29.32 38.61
CA LYS A 328 6.26 -30.21 39.25
C LYS A 328 5.73 -31.23 38.24
N GLN A 329 5.73 -32.50 38.64
CA GLN A 329 5.46 -33.64 37.76
C GLN A 329 4.13 -33.54 37.00
N LYS A 330 3.05 -32.97 37.59
CA LYS A 330 1.76 -32.83 36.89
C LYS A 330 1.86 -32.06 35.57
N TYR A 331 2.67 -30.99 35.53
CA TYR A 331 2.89 -30.20 34.33
C TYR A 331 3.80 -30.90 33.32
N VAL A 332 4.82 -31.60 33.82
CA VAL A 332 5.72 -32.44 33.02
C VAL A 332 4.94 -33.55 32.33
N ASP A 333 4.02 -34.22 33.04
CA ASP A 333 3.17 -35.29 32.50
C ASP A 333 2.18 -34.77 31.45
N ASP A 334 1.55 -33.62 31.68
CA ASP A 334 0.62 -33.01 30.72
C ASP A 334 1.34 -32.53 29.44
N ALA A 335 2.49 -31.86 29.57
CA ALA A 335 3.33 -31.45 28.44
C ALA A 335 3.88 -32.66 27.66
N ASN A 336 4.37 -33.69 28.38
CA ASN A 336 4.85 -34.94 27.80
C ASN A 336 3.76 -35.66 27.00
N ARG A 337 2.54 -35.73 27.53
CA ARG A 337 1.40 -36.43 26.89
C ARG A 337 0.93 -35.74 25.62
N TRP A 338 0.84 -34.41 25.65
CA TRP A 338 0.53 -33.60 24.48
C TRP A 338 1.58 -33.75 23.38
N LEU A 339 2.85 -33.52 23.70
CA LEU A 339 3.92 -33.58 22.70
C LEU A 339 4.21 -35.02 22.24
N ASP A 340 3.93 -36.05 23.04
CA ASP A 340 3.94 -37.45 22.58
C ASP A 340 2.81 -37.74 21.60
N TYR A 341 1.56 -37.31 21.86
CA TYR A 341 0.45 -37.47 20.91
C TYR A 341 0.77 -36.83 19.54
N TRP A 342 1.47 -35.70 19.55
CA TRP A 342 1.93 -35.04 18.32
C TRP A 342 3.11 -35.73 17.60
N THR A 343 3.80 -36.69 18.22
CA THR A 343 5.06 -37.26 17.70
C THR A 343 5.06 -38.79 17.60
N VAL A 344 4.91 -39.51 18.72
CA VAL A 344 4.95 -40.98 18.79
C VAL A 344 3.58 -41.63 19.03
N GLY A 345 2.61 -40.84 19.49
CA GLY A 345 1.30 -41.30 19.95
C GLY A 345 1.25 -41.56 21.46
N VAL A 346 0.03 -41.59 22.00
CA VAL A 346 -0.30 -41.94 23.38
C VAL A 346 -1.46 -42.93 23.35
N ASN A 347 -1.35 -44.04 24.07
CA ASN A 347 -2.40 -45.08 24.20
C ASN A 347 -2.93 -45.62 22.85
N GLY A 348 -2.10 -45.63 21.80
CA GLY A 348 -2.46 -46.06 20.45
C GLY A 348 -3.04 -44.97 19.55
N GLU A 349 -3.38 -43.80 20.09
CA GLU A 349 -3.79 -42.63 19.31
C GLU A 349 -2.60 -41.70 19.00
N LYS A 350 -2.61 -41.05 17.84
CA LYS A 350 -1.59 -40.09 17.40
C LYS A 350 -2.23 -39.03 16.50
N ILE A 351 -1.65 -37.83 16.44
CA ILE A 351 -2.01 -36.81 15.44
C ILE A 351 -1.91 -37.38 14.02
N ARG A 352 -2.78 -36.94 13.10
CA ARG A 352 -2.72 -37.36 11.69
C ARG A 352 -1.43 -36.82 11.05
N TYR A 353 -0.76 -37.63 10.24
CA TYR A 353 0.40 -37.22 9.45
C TYR A 353 0.14 -37.42 7.96
N SER A 354 0.60 -36.48 7.13
CA SER A 354 0.67 -36.67 5.67
C SER A 354 1.80 -37.63 5.29
N PRO A 355 1.75 -38.26 4.10
CA PRO A 355 2.88 -39.00 3.53
C PRO A 355 4.20 -38.21 3.49
N GLY A 356 4.12 -36.88 3.27
CA GLY A 356 5.26 -35.97 3.33
C GLY A 356 5.79 -35.65 4.74
N GLY A 357 5.07 -36.03 5.80
CA GLY A 357 5.50 -35.85 7.19
C GLY A 357 5.03 -34.56 7.87
N MET A 358 4.00 -33.89 7.34
CA MET A 358 3.31 -32.79 8.03
C MET A 358 2.31 -33.35 9.04
N ALA A 359 2.28 -32.81 10.26
CA ALA A 359 1.24 -33.07 11.24
C ALA A 359 -0.01 -32.24 10.90
N VAL A 360 -1.13 -32.90 10.59
CA VAL A 360 -2.37 -32.26 10.12
C VAL A 360 -3.46 -32.39 11.19
N LEU A 361 -3.56 -31.37 12.04
CA LEU A 361 -4.57 -31.31 13.09
C LEU A 361 -5.97 -31.17 12.52
N ASP A 362 -6.20 -30.10 11.76
CA ASP A 362 -7.50 -29.71 11.23
C ASP A 362 -7.36 -29.17 9.80
N THR A 363 -8.51 -29.00 9.14
CA THR A 363 -8.72 -28.42 7.82
C THR A 363 -8.21 -26.96 7.73
N TRP A 364 -8.46 -26.12 8.74
CA TRP A 364 -8.15 -24.68 8.67
C TRP A 364 -6.81 -24.31 9.32
N GLY A 365 -5.92 -23.64 8.57
CA GLY A 365 -4.63 -23.19 9.13
C GLY A 365 -3.79 -24.37 9.65
N ALA A 366 -3.70 -25.45 8.88
CA ALA A 366 -3.03 -26.68 9.28
C ALA A 366 -1.54 -26.44 9.57
N LEU A 367 -0.86 -25.60 8.77
CA LEU A 367 0.54 -25.21 9.01
C LEU A 367 0.71 -24.32 10.25
N ARG A 368 -0.26 -23.44 10.57
CA ARG A 368 -0.28 -22.65 11.81
C ARG A 368 -0.28 -23.55 13.03
N TYR A 369 -1.12 -24.59 13.04
CA TYR A 369 -1.15 -25.55 14.15
C TYR A 369 0.17 -26.32 14.29
N ALA A 370 0.75 -26.79 13.18
CA ALA A 370 2.04 -27.47 13.19
C ALA A 370 3.19 -26.55 13.67
N ALA A 371 3.21 -25.29 13.25
CA ALA A 371 4.21 -24.30 13.65
C ALA A 371 4.09 -23.88 15.13
N ASN A 372 2.85 -23.73 15.64
CA ASN A 372 2.61 -23.45 17.05
C ASN A 372 3.08 -24.60 17.95
N THR A 373 2.75 -25.86 17.59
CA THR A 373 3.29 -27.04 18.30
C THR A 373 4.82 -27.08 18.20
N ALA A 374 5.41 -26.80 17.04
CA ALA A 374 6.86 -26.80 16.84
C ALA A 374 7.58 -25.78 17.74
N PHE A 375 7.06 -24.56 17.89
CA PHE A 375 7.63 -23.56 18.79
C PHE A 375 7.60 -24.04 20.25
N ALA A 376 6.45 -24.49 20.75
CA ALA A 376 6.33 -24.98 22.13
C ALA A 376 7.18 -26.24 22.38
N ALA A 377 7.29 -27.13 21.39
CA ALA A 377 8.15 -28.31 21.42
C ALA A 377 9.65 -27.93 21.55
N LEU A 378 10.10 -26.87 20.85
CA LEU A 378 11.46 -26.33 21.03
C LEU A 378 11.68 -25.81 22.45
N VAL A 379 10.79 -24.95 22.96
CA VAL A 379 10.86 -24.36 24.30
C VAL A 379 10.87 -25.42 25.41
N TYR A 380 10.16 -26.53 25.22
CA TYR A 380 10.18 -27.65 26.15
C TYR A 380 11.43 -28.55 25.96
N SER A 381 11.87 -28.79 24.72
CA SER A 381 13.10 -29.55 24.43
C SER A 381 14.35 -28.89 25.03
N ASP A 382 14.39 -27.56 25.07
CA ASP A 382 15.51 -26.82 25.67
C ASP A 382 15.63 -27.05 27.19
N ARG A 383 14.51 -27.37 27.87
CA ARG A 383 14.45 -27.50 29.35
C ARG A 383 14.31 -28.94 29.86
N THR A 384 13.71 -29.86 29.10
CA THR A 384 13.50 -31.24 29.56
C THR A 384 14.81 -32.02 29.71
N THR A 385 14.89 -32.86 30.73
CA THR A 385 16.05 -33.69 31.08
C THR A 385 15.99 -35.11 30.49
N ASP A 386 14.83 -35.55 30.01
CA ASP A 386 14.69 -36.79 29.23
C ASP A 386 15.30 -36.58 27.84
N ALA A 387 16.47 -37.18 27.60
CA ALA A 387 17.21 -37.06 26.35
C ALA A 387 16.44 -37.61 25.13
N THR A 388 15.57 -38.60 25.33
CA THR A 388 14.75 -39.19 24.25
C THR A 388 13.64 -38.22 23.85
N ARG A 389 12.97 -37.61 24.84
CA ARG A 389 11.95 -36.58 24.62
C ARG A 389 12.55 -35.31 24.03
N LYS A 390 13.71 -34.89 24.55
CA LYS A 390 14.46 -33.73 24.03
C LYS A 390 14.72 -33.86 22.53
N ALA A 391 15.33 -34.95 22.08
CA ALA A 391 15.56 -35.21 20.66
C ALA A 391 14.24 -35.27 19.87
N ARG A 392 13.27 -36.07 20.33
CA ARG A 392 11.94 -36.25 19.69
C ARG A 392 11.22 -34.93 19.42
N TYR A 393 11.17 -34.03 20.40
CA TYR A 393 10.43 -32.77 20.31
C TYR A 393 11.18 -31.71 19.49
N HIS A 394 12.50 -31.66 19.62
CA HIS A 394 13.37 -30.85 18.78
C HIS A 394 13.25 -31.25 17.30
N ASP A 395 13.43 -32.54 17.00
CA ASP A 395 13.46 -33.04 15.62
C ASP A 395 12.08 -32.95 14.95
N PHE A 396 11.00 -33.15 15.71
CA PHE A 396 9.64 -32.84 15.27
C PHE A 396 9.51 -31.37 14.85
N ALA A 397 9.95 -30.44 15.68
CA ALA A 397 9.81 -29.01 15.42
C ALA A 397 10.61 -28.58 14.18
N VAL A 398 11.87 -29.02 14.08
CA VAL A 398 12.71 -28.82 12.88
C VAL A 398 12.02 -29.39 11.64
N ARG A 399 11.45 -30.61 11.73
CA ARG A 399 10.73 -31.25 10.61
C ARG A 399 9.52 -30.43 10.16
N GLN A 400 8.68 -29.93 11.07
CA GLN A 400 7.46 -29.18 10.73
C GLN A 400 7.78 -27.80 10.13
N ILE A 401 8.75 -27.06 10.69
CA ILE A 401 9.15 -25.78 10.11
C ILE A 401 9.80 -26.00 8.74
N ASN A 402 10.65 -27.02 8.57
CA ASN A 402 11.23 -27.35 7.27
C ASN A 402 10.16 -27.76 6.24
N TYR A 403 9.06 -28.41 6.65
CA TYR A 403 7.94 -28.71 5.77
C TYR A 403 7.30 -27.41 5.23
N ALA A 404 7.06 -26.42 6.10
CA ALA A 404 6.53 -25.11 5.72
C ALA A 404 7.49 -24.33 4.79
N LEU A 405 8.79 -24.41 5.04
CA LEU A 405 9.82 -23.69 4.27
C LEU A 405 10.08 -24.31 2.89
N GLY A 406 9.91 -25.62 2.71
CA GLY A 406 9.94 -26.27 1.39
C GLY A 406 10.24 -27.77 1.34
N ASP A 407 10.61 -28.40 2.47
CA ASP A 407 10.86 -29.84 2.51
C ASP A 407 9.56 -30.65 2.64
N ASN A 408 8.86 -30.74 1.52
CA ASN A 408 7.59 -31.44 1.35
C ASN A 408 7.56 -32.11 -0.05
N PRO A 409 6.56 -32.98 -0.36
CA PRO A 409 6.49 -33.66 -1.65
C PRO A 409 6.36 -32.72 -2.85
N ARG A 410 5.80 -31.52 -2.67
CA ARG A 410 5.71 -30.47 -3.71
C ARG A 410 7.03 -29.73 -3.94
N LYS A 411 8.04 -29.91 -3.08
CA LYS A 411 9.32 -29.16 -3.04
C LYS A 411 9.14 -27.66 -3.27
N SER A 412 8.08 -27.13 -2.66
CA SER A 412 7.56 -25.78 -2.82
C SER A 412 7.32 -25.19 -1.43
N SER A 413 7.66 -23.92 -1.23
CA SER A 413 7.40 -23.25 0.05
C SER A 413 5.89 -23.04 0.29
N TYR A 414 5.53 -22.77 1.54
CA TYR A 414 4.23 -22.26 1.96
C TYR A 414 4.32 -20.84 2.54
N VAL A 415 5.48 -20.20 2.41
CA VAL A 415 5.73 -18.83 2.87
C VAL A 415 5.80 -17.92 1.66
N VAL A 416 4.89 -16.94 1.57
CA VAL A 416 4.79 -16.02 0.43
C VAL A 416 6.13 -15.30 0.20
N GLY A 417 6.62 -15.35 -1.04
CA GLY A 417 7.87 -14.70 -1.43
C GLY A 417 9.16 -15.27 -0.81
N PHE A 418 9.16 -16.50 -0.28
CA PHE A 418 10.34 -17.19 0.26
C PHE A 418 10.60 -18.55 -0.42
N GLY A 419 11.86 -18.94 -0.55
CA GLY A 419 12.25 -20.28 -1.02
C GLY A 419 11.85 -20.58 -2.47
N ALA A 420 11.76 -21.88 -2.80
CA ALA A 420 11.35 -22.34 -4.13
C ALA A 420 9.82 -22.39 -4.25
N ASN A 421 9.29 -21.92 -5.40
CA ASN A 421 7.86 -21.98 -5.74
C ASN A 421 6.88 -21.63 -4.59
N PRO A 422 7.00 -20.45 -3.94
CA PRO A 422 6.08 -20.01 -2.91
C PRO A 422 4.67 -19.71 -3.47
N PRO A 423 3.65 -19.62 -2.60
CA PRO A 423 2.34 -19.09 -2.95
C PRO A 423 2.44 -17.68 -3.54
N LYS A 424 1.61 -17.38 -4.54
CA LYS A 424 1.48 -16.06 -5.18
C LYS A 424 0.10 -15.46 -4.99
N ASN A 425 -0.89 -16.30 -4.66
CA ASN A 425 -2.30 -15.93 -4.62
C ASN A 425 -2.91 -16.21 -3.23
N PRO A 426 -2.36 -15.62 -2.14
CA PRO A 426 -2.98 -15.70 -0.83
C PRO A 426 -4.36 -15.02 -0.85
N HIS A 427 -5.27 -15.49 0.01
CA HIS A 427 -6.54 -14.81 0.27
C HIS A 427 -6.24 -13.52 1.05
N HIS A 428 -5.92 -12.42 0.36
CA HIS A 428 -5.62 -11.15 1.01
C HIS A 428 -6.00 -9.95 0.14
N ARG A 429 -6.95 -9.14 0.62
CA ARG A 429 -7.54 -7.98 -0.08
C ARG A 429 -6.50 -6.95 -0.55
N THR A 430 -5.72 -6.37 0.36
CA THR A 430 -4.79 -5.28 0.03
C THR A 430 -3.63 -5.74 -0.86
N ALA A 431 -3.02 -6.89 -0.56
CA ALA A 431 -1.95 -7.47 -1.40
C ALA A 431 -2.43 -7.84 -2.82
N HIS A 432 -3.69 -8.27 -2.98
CA HIS A 432 -4.29 -8.47 -4.30
C HIS A 432 -4.48 -7.16 -5.06
N GLY A 433 -4.83 -6.07 -4.38
CA GLY A 433 -4.87 -4.72 -4.97
C GLY A 433 -5.96 -4.54 -6.03
N SER A 434 -7.10 -5.22 -5.86
CA SER A 434 -8.29 -5.01 -6.72
C SER A 434 -8.76 -3.56 -6.66
N TRP A 435 -9.13 -3.02 -7.83
CA TRP A 435 -9.88 -1.76 -7.94
C TRP A 435 -11.38 -1.97 -8.17
N TRP A 436 -11.80 -3.22 -8.38
CA TRP A 436 -13.08 -3.54 -9.02
C TRP A 436 -14.16 -4.02 -8.04
N ASP A 437 -13.81 -4.28 -6.78
CA ASP A 437 -14.59 -5.04 -5.80
C ASP A 437 -14.80 -6.50 -6.28
N SER A 438 -13.67 -7.21 -6.45
CA SER A 438 -13.67 -8.62 -6.90
C SER A 438 -12.34 -9.34 -6.65
N SER A 439 -12.38 -10.55 -6.09
CA SER A 439 -11.22 -11.44 -5.99
C SER A 439 -10.64 -11.86 -7.35
N LYS A 440 -11.36 -11.64 -8.45
CA LYS A 440 -11.00 -12.06 -9.82
C LYS A 440 -10.38 -10.96 -10.68
N VAL A 441 -10.36 -9.72 -10.22
CA VAL A 441 -9.86 -8.57 -11.01
C VAL A 441 -8.87 -7.78 -10.15
N PRO A 442 -7.56 -7.76 -10.47
CA PRO A 442 -6.88 -8.52 -11.53
C PRO A 442 -6.81 -10.04 -11.27
N THR A 443 -6.32 -10.82 -12.24
CA THR A 443 -6.11 -12.27 -12.09
C THR A 443 -4.95 -12.58 -11.13
N GLU A 444 -3.81 -11.92 -11.30
CA GLU A 444 -2.64 -12.06 -10.43
C GLU A 444 -2.73 -11.13 -9.21
N THR A 445 -2.07 -11.51 -8.12
CA THR A 445 -1.84 -10.64 -6.95
C THR A 445 -0.82 -9.55 -7.30
N ARG A 446 -1.12 -8.27 -7.02
CA ARG A 446 -0.27 -7.13 -7.43
C ARG A 446 0.96 -6.92 -6.54
N HIS A 447 0.92 -7.39 -5.30
CA HIS A 447 1.98 -7.21 -4.30
C HIS A 447 2.48 -8.53 -3.73
N VAL A 448 3.76 -8.58 -3.36
CA VAL A 448 4.32 -9.73 -2.65
C VAL A 448 4.18 -9.51 -1.15
N LEU A 449 3.22 -10.21 -0.53
CA LEU A 449 3.00 -10.23 0.92
C LEU A 449 4.10 -11.07 1.63
N TYR A 450 5.35 -10.63 1.51
CA TYR A 450 6.53 -11.39 1.94
C TYR A 450 6.41 -11.90 3.38
N GLY A 451 6.62 -13.20 3.56
CA GLY A 451 6.69 -13.85 4.86
C GLY A 451 5.39 -14.40 5.40
N ALA A 452 4.24 -14.07 4.81
CA ALA A 452 2.96 -14.65 5.22
C ALA A 452 2.97 -16.17 5.05
N LEU A 453 2.62 -16.91 6.10
CA LEU A 453 2.45 -18.36 6.08
C LEU A 453 1.01 -18.66 5.70
N VAL A 454 0.79 -19.35 4.56
CA VAL A 454 -0.56 -19.78 4.17
C VAL A 454 -1.04 -20.96 5.00
N GLY A 455 -2.36 -21.18 5.08
CA GLY A 455 -2.94 -22.30 5.83
C GLY A 455 -2.41 -23.69 5.44
N GLY A 456 -2.10 -23.88 4.16
CA GLY A 456 -1.42 -25.07 3.63
C GLY A 456 -2.35 -26.26 3.37
N PRO A 457 -1.81 -27.49 3.28
CA PRO A 457 -2.61 -28.69 3.00
C PRO A 457 -3.65 -28.95 4.09
N SER A 458 -4.93 -28.79 3.74
CA SER A 458 -6.09 -28.98 4.64
C SER A 458 -6.43 -30.45 4.91
N SER A 459 -5.56 -31.38 4.52
CA SER A 459 -5.72 -32.82 4.69
C SER A 459 -4.36 -33.55 4.69
N PRO A 460 -4.27 -34.74 5.32
CA PRO A 460 -3.03 -35.52 5.42
C PRO A 460 -2.67 -36.25 4.11
N ASN A 461 -2.54 -35.49 3.01
CA ASN A 461 -2.23 -35.98 1.67
C ASN A 461 -1.24 -35.07 0.89
N ASP A 462 -0.70 -34.04 1.54
CA ASP A 462 0.23 -33.05 0.97
C ASP A 462 -0.33 -32.23 -0.22
N ALA A 463 -1.63 -32.34 -0.50
CA ALA A 463 -2.28 -31.64 -1.60
C ALA A 463 -2.51 -30.16 -1.26
N TYR A 464 -2.14 -29.27 -2.18
CA TYR A 464 -2.34 -27.84 -2.07
C TYR A 464 -2.41 -27.18 -3.45
N THR A 465 -3.27 -26.17 -3.57
CA THR A 465 -3.45 -25.34 -4.77
C THR A 465 -3.29 -23.87 -4.38
N ASP A 466 -2.46 -23.11 -5.12
CA ASP A 466 -2.34 -21.64 -4.97
C ASP A 466 -3.57 -20.96 -5.61
N ASN A 467 -4.59 -20.67 -4.80
CA ASN A 467 -5.87 -20.12 -5.24
C ASN A 467 -6.43 -19.13 -4.22
N ARG A 468 -6.55 -17.86 -4.64
CA ARG A 468 -7.03 -16.75 -3.79
C ARG A 468 -8.47 -16.88 -3.29
N ASP A 469 -9.32 -17.71 -3.92
CA ASP A 469 -10.66 -17.99 -3.39
C ASP A 469 -10.66 -19.10 -2.32
N ASP A 470 -9.60 -19.90 -2.23
CA ASP A 470 -9.47 -20.96 -1.24
C ASP A 470 -8.94 -20.40 0.08
N TYR A 471 -9.85 -19.79 0.85
CA TYR A 471 -9.64 -19.29 2.21
C TYR A 471 -9.34 -20.39 3.25
N VAL A 472 -9.21 -21.66 2.85
CA VAL A 472 -8.81 -22.75 3.76
C VAL A 472 -7.31 -23.01 3.61
N MET A 473 -6.83 -23.11 2.37
CA MET A 473 -5.43 -23.39 2.05
C MET A 473 -4.58 -22.13 1.90
N ASN A 474 -5.16 -21.00 1.46
CA ASN A 474 -4.45 -19.77 1.05
C ASN A 474 -4.72 -18.56 1.95
N GLU A 475 -5.54 -18.71 2.99
CA GLU A 475 -5.67 -17.69 4.04
C GLU A 475 -4.35 -17.47 4.78
N VAL A 476 -4.15 -16.24 5.23
CA VAL A 476 -2.96 -15.76 5.91
C VAL A 476 -3.40 -14.89 7.09
N ALA A 477 -2.91 -15.15 8.30
CA ALA A 477 -3.36 -14.42 9.49
C ALA A 477 -2.24 -14.09 10.47
N THR A 478 -2.48 -13.09 11.31
CA THR A 478 -1.55 -12.68 12.37
C THR A 478 -1.18 -13.84 13.30
N ASP A 479 -2.11 -14.76 13.59
CA ASP A 479 -1.85 -15.94 14.42
C ASP A 479 -1.08 -17.05 13.67
N TYR A 480 -1.22 -17.14 12.34
CA TYR A 480 -0.52 -18.15 11.52
C TYR A 480 0.99 -17.92 11.57
N ASN A 481 1.41 -16.66 11.48
CA ASN A 481 2.80 -16.29 11.58
C ASN A 481 3.34 -16.28 13.03
N ALA A 482 2.52 -16.40 14.06
CA ALA A 482 2.92 -16.06 15.43
C ALA A 482 3.88 -17.09 16.05
N GLY A 483 3.45 -18.35 16.21
CA GLY A 483 4.35 -19.43 16.64
C GLY A 483 5.44 -19.72 15.61
N PHE A 484 5.13 -19.54 14.31
CA PHE A 484 6.08 -19.69 13.21
C PHE A 484 7.29 -18.74 13.33
N THR A 485 7.06 -17.45 13.58
CA THR A 485 8.13 -16.45 13.78
C THR A 485 9.00 -16.80 14.98
N SER A 486 8.39 -17.24 16.08
CA SER A 486 9.09 -17.61 17.32
C SER A 486 9.89 -18.91 17.19
N ALA A 487 9.42 -19.88 16.40
CA ALA A 487 10.22 -21.04 16.00
C ALA A 487 11.39 -20.65 15.08
N LEU A 488 11.18 -19.78 14.10
CA LEU A 488 12.24 -19.29 13.20
C LEU A 488 13.37 -18.57 13.95
N ALA A 489 13.05 -17.77 14.97
CA ALA A 489 14.05 -17.15 15.84
C ALA A 489 14.92 -18.20 16.54
N ARG A 490 14.30 -19.28 17.05
CA ARG A 490 15.01 -20.39 17.71
C ARG A 490 15.87 -21.22 16.77
N LEU A 491 15.40 -21.48 15.55
CA LEU A 491 16.16 -22.19 14.53
C LEU A 491 17.32 -21.35 14.00
N THR A 492 17.11 -20.05 13.81
CA THR A 492 18.18 -19.09 13.48
C THR A 492 19.25 -19.04 14.57
N SER A 493 18.86 -19.11 15.85
CA SER A 493 19.80 -19.13 16.98
C SER A 493 20.66 -20.40 17.08
N GLN A 494 20.32 -21.50 16.38
CA GLN A 494 21.03 -22.78 16.44
C GLN A 494 21.76 -23.12 15.13
N TYR A 495 21.13 -22.86 13.99
CA TYR A 495 21.63 -23.20 12.66
C TYR A 495 22.09 -21.98 11.86
N GLY A 496 21.88 -20.77 12.37
CA GLY A 496 22.21 -19.53 11.67
C GLY A 496 21.33 -19.29 10.43
N GLY A 497 21.97 -18.80 9.38
CA GLY A 497 21.33 -18.20 8.20
C GLY A 497 21.85 -16.77 8.00
N SER A 498 21.36 -16.09 6.96
CA SER A 498 21.69 -14.68 6.73
C SER A 498 20.47 -13.95 6.17
N PRO A 499 20.04 -12.83 6.78
CA PRO A 499 18.96 -12.01 6.22
C PRO A 499 19.40 -11.40 4.89
N LEU A 500 18.44 -11.07 4.03
CA LEU A 500 18.71 -10.39 2.77
C LEU A 500 19.12 -8.93 3.04
N ALA A 501 20.28 -8.54 2.51
CA ALA A 501 20.71 -7.15 2.48
C ALA A 501 19.78 -6.32 1.57
N GLY A 502 19.44 -5.11 1.99
CA GLY A 502 18.57 -4.21 1.22
C GLY A 502 17.08 -4.61 1.18
N PHE A 503 16.64 -5.61 1.96
CA PHE A 503 15.23 -6.03 1.98
C PHE A 503 14.36 -5.15 2.91
N PRO A 504 13.15 -4.73 2.47
CA PRO A 504 12.54 -4.99 1.17
C PRO A 504 13.05 -4.04 0.07
N THR A 505 13.10 -4.52 -1.17
CA THR A 505 13.11 -3.63 -2.33
C THR A 505 11.72 -3.00 -2.47
N PRO A 506 11.57 -1.67 -2.57
CA PRO A 506 10.29 -1.06 -2.85
C PRO A 506 9.73 -1.53 -4.20
N GLU A 507 8.49 -2.01 -4.20
CA GLU A 507 7.79 -2.39 -5.44
C GLU A 507 7.42 -1.14 -6.26
N THR A 508 7.47 -1.26 -7.58
CA THR A 508 7.01 -0.25 -8.56
C THR A 508 5.64 -0.61 -9.12
N PRO A 509 4.81 0.36 -9.55
CA PRO A 509 3.53 0.09 -10.21
C PRO A 509 3.62 -0.93 -11.35
N ASP A 510 2.70 -1.88 -11.33
CA ASP A 510 2.48 -2.94 -12.33
C ASP A 510 1.77 -2.43 -13.59
N ILE A 511 0.95 -1.38 -13.43
CA ILE A 511 0.19 -0.70 -14.47
C ILE A 511 0.20 0.82 -14.23
N ASP A 512 -0.19 1.59 -15.24
CA ASP A 512 -0.52 3.00 -15.07
C ASP A 512 -1.69 3.17 -14.08
N GLU A 513 -1.39 3.54 -12.83
CA GLU A 513 -2.35 3.57 -11.71
C GLU A 513 -3.53 4.53 -11.92
N LEU A 514 -3.27 5.68 -12.54
CA LEU A 514 -4.25 6.72 -12.81
C LEU A 514 -4.22 7.00 -14.31
N THR A 515 -5.37 6.95 -14.98
CA THR A 515 -5.45 7.27 -16.42
C THR A 515 -6.67 8.12 -16.71
N VAL A 516 -6.64 8.80 -17.86
CA VAL A 516 -7.86 9.31 -18.52
C VAL A 516 -7.97 8.64 -19.88
N GLU A 517 -9.09 7.99 -20.13
CA GLU A 517 -9.46 7.46 -21.45
C GLU A 517 -10.33 8.47 -22.18
N THR A 518 -10.15 8.61 -23.49
CA THR A 518 -11.03 9.41 -24.35
C THR A 518 -11.61 8.56 -25.47
N THR A 519 -12.88 8.80 -25.80
CA THR A 519 -13.57 8.25 -26.96
C THR A 519 -14.30 9.38 -27.68
N VAL A 520 -14.08 9.50 -28.99
CA VAL A 520 -14.91 10.36 -29.85
C VAL A 520 -16.28 9.69 -30.00
N THR A 521 -17.33 10.34 -29.52
CA THR A 521 -18.73 9.84 -29.60
C THR A 521 -19.50 10.46 -30.76
N GLN A 522 -19.12 11.66 -31.20
CA GLN A 522 -19.73 12.37 -32.32
C GLN A 522 -18.63 13.13 -33.08
N ALA A 523 -18.50 12.88 -34.38
CA ALA A 523 -17.68 13.69 -35.28
C ALA A 523 -18.63 14.51 -36.18
N GLU A 524 -18.80 15.80 -35.86
CA GLU A 524 -19.68 16.71 -36.59
C GLU A 524 -18.85 17.74 -37.37
N PRO A 525 -19.31 18.27 -38.51
CA PRO A 525 -18.54 19.25 -39.32
C PRO A 525 -18.20 20.59 -38.63
N ARG A 526 -18.67 20.80 -37.39
CA ARG A 526 -18.45 22.00 -36.57
C ARG A 526 -18.17 21.71 -35.10
N ALA A 527 -18.02 20.43 -34.72
CA ALA A 527 -17.89 20.03 -33.32
C ALA A 527 -17.37 18.59 -33.14
N THR A 528 -16.80 18.30 -31.97
CA THR A 528 -16.41 16.94 -31.57
C THR A 528 -17.02 16.60 -30.21
N GLY A 529 -17.92 15.63 -30.22
CA GLY A 529 -18.49 15.01 -29.03
C GLY A 529 -17.50 14.01 -28.45
N LEU A 530 -17.23 14.16 -27.15
CA LEU A 530 -16.23 13.42 -26.41
C LEU A 530 -16.87 12.74 -25.21
N LYS A 531 -16.40 11.53 -24.96
CA LYS A 531 -16.56 10.80 -23.71
C LYS A 531 -15.18 10.69 -23.08
N ALA A 532 -15.00 11.25 -21.89
CA ALA A 532 -13.80 11.07 -21.09
C ALA A 532 -14.12 10.20 -19.86
N ILE A 533 -13.23 9.28 -19.51
CA ILE A 533 -13.32 8.52 -18.27
C ILE A 533 -12.00 8.62 -17.52
N VAL A 534 -12.02 9.17 -16.30
CA VAL A 534 -10.91 9.01 -15.34
C VAL A 534 -11.00 7.61 -14.74
N TYR A 535 -9.90 6.87 -14.70
CA TYR A 535 -9.78 5.63 -13.92
C TYR A 535 -8.74 5.78 -12.81
N ASN A 536 -9.03 5.18 -11.67
CA ASN A 536 -8.13 5.06 -10.52
C ASN A 536 -8.01 3.58 -10.14
N LYS A 537 -6.89 2.98 -10.56
CA LYS A 537 -6.48 1.58 -10.28
C LYS A 537 -5.27 1.57 -9.34
N SER A 538 -5.13 2.58 -8.48
CA SER A 538 -3.98 2.73 -7.59
C SER A 538 -3.82 1.60 -6.58
N ALA A 539 -2.58 1.27 -6.28
CA ALA A 539 -2.18 0.30 -5.26
C ALA A 539 -0.78 0.56 -4.65
N PHE A 540 -0.07 1.62 -5.06
CA PHE A 540 1.30 1.93 -4.62
C PHE A 540 1.46 3.30 -3.90
N PRO A 541 0.77 3.57 -2.78
CA PRO A 541 -0.34 2.81 -2.20
C PRO A 541 -1.67 3.14 -2.89
N ALA A 542 -2.69 2.32 -2.63
CA ALA A 542 -4.06 2.63 -3.01
C ALA A 542 -4.52 3.96 -2.38
N ARG A 543 -5.23 4.78 -3.14
CA ARG A 543 -5.59 6.14 -2.72
C ARG A 543 -6.83 6.66 -3.42
N ALA A 544 -7.66 7.41 -2.70
CA ALA A 544 -8.81 8.10 -3.27
C ALA A 544 -8.38 9.42 -3.95
N LEU A 545 -9.01 9.74 -5.09
CA LEU A 545 -8.99 11.08 -5.66
C LEU A 545 -10.28 11.80 -5.27
N THR A 546 -10.16 12.90 -4.51
CA THR A 546 -11.28 13.74 -4.04
C THR A 546 -11.22 15.19 -4.55
N THR A 547 -10.13 15.54 -5.21
CA THR A 547 -9.82 16.86 -5.80
C THR A 547 -9.37 16.71 -7.26
N ALA A 548 -9.88 15.68 -7.93
CA ALA A 548 -9.47 15.35 -9.29
C ALA A 548 -9.93 16.45 -10.27
N ARG A 549 -9.04 16.86 -11.16
CA ARG A 549 -9.36 17.74 -12.30
C ARG A 549 -8.70 17.21 -13.54
N PHE A 550 -9.32 17.30 -14.71
CA PHE A 550 -8.64 16.97 -15.96
C PHE A 550 -8.99 17.92 -17.09
N ARG A 551 -8.07 18.04 -18.05
CA ARG A 551 -8.13 19.04 -19.12
C ARG A 551 -7.98 18.41 -20.49
N TYR A 552 -8.97 18.63 -21.35
CA TYR A 552 -8.90 18.33 -22.77
C TYR A 552 -8.58 19.62 -23.52
N TYR A 553 -7.45 19.65 -24.22
CA TYR A 553 -6.88 20.77 -24.96
C TYR A 553 -7.21 20.66 -26.45
N PHE A 554 -7.60 21.78 -27.04
CA PHE A 554 -8.11 21.86 -28.42
C PHE A 554 -7.78 23.21 -29.06
N ARG A 555 -8.07 23.36 -30.36
CA ARG A 555 -7.94 24.63 -31.08
C ARG A 555 -9.28 25.04 -31.69
N PRO A 556 -9.81 26.24 -31.42
CA PRO A 556 -10.93 26.78 -32.16
C PRO A 556 -10.44 27.33 -33.51
N ASP A 557 -10.99 26.85 -34.63
CA ASP A 557 -10.65 27.41 -35.94
C ASP A 557 -11.29 28.79 -36.14
N GLY A 558 -10.46 29.79 -36.46
CA GLY A 558 -10.89 31.17 -36.71
C GLY A 558 -11.29 31.93 -35.44
N THR A 559 -11.97 33.07 -35.62
CA THR A 559 -12.24 34.05 -34.54
C THR A 559 -13.63 33.90 -33.90
N GLY A 560 -14.24 32.72 -34.00
CA GLY A 560 -15.57 32.44 -33.44
C GLY A 560 -15.54 32.15 -31.93
N PRO A 561 -16.63 32.40 -31.18
CA PRO A 561 -16.71 32.01 -29.77
C PRO A 561 -16.85 30.49 -29.65
N VAL A 562 -16.05 29.86 -28.79
CA VAL A 562 -16.13 28.41 -28.53
C VAL A 562 -17.50 28.03 -27.96
N GLN A 563 -18.12 26.99 -28.52
CA GLN A 563 -19.29 26.34 -27.95
C GLN A 563 -18.85 25.12 -27.14
N VAL A 564 -19.28 25.04 -25.87
CA VAL A 564 -19.13 23.87 -25.01
C VAL A 564 -20.52 23.41 -24.57
N THR A 565 -20.94 22.24 -25.03
CA THR A 565 -22.22 21.63 -24.67
C THR A 565 -22.00 20.55 -23.62
N PRO A 566 -22.61 20.63 -22.42
CA PRO A 566 -22.51 19.58 -21.42
C PRO A 566 -23.27 18.32 -21.86
N GLY A 567 -22.78 17.15 -21.46
CA GLY A 567 -23.35 15.84 -21.76
C GLY A 567 -23.63 14.99 -20.52
N TYR A 568 -23.76 13.67 -20.73
CA TYR A 568 -23.94 12.70 -19.64
C TYR A 568 -22.75 12.72 -18.64
N THR A 569 -23.02 12.41 -17.38
CA THR A 569 -22.00 12.22 -16.35
C THR A 569 -22.39 11.12 -15.37
N GLN A 570 -21.39 10.40 -14.85
CA GLN A 570 -21.53 9.46 -13.74
C GLN A 570 -21.56 10.18 -12.37
N GLY A 571 -21.22 11.47 -12.30
CA GLY A 571 -21.27 12.25 -11.06
C GLY A 571 -20.75 13.68 -11.17
N CYS A 572 -19.52 13.88 -11.68
CA CYS A 572 -18.91 15.21 -11.73
C CYS A 572 -19.60 16.15 -12.73
N PRO A 573 -19.61 17.47 -12.49
CA PRO A 573 -20.10 18.45 -13.46
C PRO A 573 -19.45 18.29 -14.85
N SER A 574 -20.30 18.19 -15.88
CA SER A 574 -19.86 18.30 -17.27
C SER A 574 -19.50 19.77 -17.59
N PRO A 575 -18.42 20.04 -18.33
CA PRO A 575 -17.96 21.40 -18.59
C PRO A 575 -18.96 22.18 -19.45
N THR A 576 -19.10 23.47 -19.14
CA THR A 576 -20.02 24.41 -19.81
C THR A 576 -19.32 25.61 -20.44
N ALA A 577 -18.00 25.70 -20.27
CA ALA A 577 -17.16 26.78 -20.81
C ALA A 577 -15.74 26.27 -21.06
N ALA A 578 -15.04 26.95 -21.96
CA ALA A 578 -13.63 26.76 -22.25
C ALA A 578 -12.79 27.92 -21.71
N ARG A 579 -11.47 27.70 -21.59
CA ARG A 579 -10.48 28.73 -21.23
C ARG A 579 -9.31 28.67 -22.18
N GLN A 580 -8.72 29.81 -22.50
CA GLN A 580 -7.48 29.88 -23.28
C GLN A 580 -6.31 29.34 -22.42
N HIS A 581 -5.40 28.59 -23.02
CA HIS A 581 -4.16 28.13 -22.39
C HIS A 581 -2.97 28.99 -22.83
N SER A 582 -2.68 29.01 -24.13
CA SER A 582 -1.63 29.84 -24.74
C SER A 582 -1.88 29.98 -26.24
N GLY A 583 -1.89 31.21 -26.77
CA GLY A 583 -2.08 31.45 -28.20
C GLY A 583 -3.40 30.89 -28.72
N ASP A 584 -3.32 30.03 -29.72
CA ASP A 584 -4.40 29.27 -30.36
C ASP A 584 -4.97 28.13 -29.49
N ILE A 585 -4.23 27.67 -28.47
CA ILE A 585 -4.63 26.52 -27.65
C ILE A 585 -5.63 26.93 -26.55
N TRP A 586 -6.76 26.24 -26.52
CA TRP A 586 -7.81 26.32 -25.49
C TRP A 586 -7.94 24.97 -24.76
N TYR A 587 -8.69 24.97 -23.65
CA TYR A 587 -9.06 23.74 -22.94
C TYR A 587 -10.44 23.85 -22.28
N VAL A 588 -11.09 22.69 -22.11
CA VAL A 588 -12.16 22.50 -21.13
C VAL A 588 -11.56 21.86 -19.87
N GLU A 589 -12.02 22.29 -18.70
CA GLU A 589 -11.62 21.72 -17.41
C GLU A 589 -12.81 20.99 -16.80
N ILE A 590 -12.64 19.70 -16.54
CA ILE A 590 -13.60 18.88 -15.81
C ILE A 590 -13.15 18.89 -14.35
N ASP A 591 -13.98 19.43 -13.47
CA ASP A 591 -13.69 19.52 -12.03
C ASP A 591 -14.50 18.46 -11.26
N CYS A 592 -13.81 17.47 -10.71
CA CYS A 592 -14.37 16.43 -9.85
C CYS A 592 -14.13 16.71 -8.36
N THR A 593 -13.76 17.94 -7.97
CA THR A 593 -13.59 18.30 -6.56
C THR A 593 -14.87 18.05 -5.76
N GLY A 594 -14.76 17.26 -4.69
CA GLY A 594 -15.90 16.81 -3.87
C GLY A 594 -16.50 15.46 -4.28
N HIS A 595 -16.09 14.89 -5.42
CA HIS A 595 -16.44 13.53 -5.82
C HIS A 595 -15.26 12.58 -5.57
N THR A 596 -15.55 11.39 -5.03
CA THR A 596 -14.54 10.37 -4.76
C THR A 596 -14.39 9.43 -5.95
N ILE A 597 -13.17 9.27 -6.47
CA ILE A 597 -12.79 8.24 -7.43
C ILE A 597 -11.70 7.39 -6.77
N ALA A 598 -11.98 6.12 -6.46
CA ALA A 598 -11.12 5.27 -5.62
C ALA A 598 -11.17 3.80 -6.06
N PRO A 599 -10.08 3.02 -5.94
CA PRO A 599 -10.01 1.61 -6.34
C PRO A 599 -10.84 0.73 -5.38
N ALA A 600 -12.16 0.84 -5.44
CA ALA A 600 -13.09 0.34 -4.44
C ALA A 600 -14.39 -0.25 -5.02
N GLY A 601 -14.47 -0.47 -6.33
CA GLY A 601 -15.66 -1.02 -6.99
C GLY A 601 -15.82 -0.63 -8.46
N GLN A 602 -16.60 -1.41 -9.21
CA GLN A 602 -16.83 -1.23 -10.65
C GLN A 602 -17.24 0.19 -11.07
N SER A 603 -18.06 0.88 -10.27
CA SER A 603 -18.40 2.29 -10.46
C SER A 603 -17.44 3.25 -9.73
N ALA A 604 -16.95 2.89 -8.54
CA ALA A 604 -16.17 3.78 -7.69
C ALA A 604 -14.76 4.09 -8.23
N HIS A 605 -14.15 3.15 -8.95
CA HIS A 605 -12.80 3.31 -9.51
C HIS A 605 -12.73 4.13 -10.78
N ARG A 606 -13.86 4.66 -11.27
CA ARG A 606 -13.93 5.42 -12.52
C ARG A 606 -14.95 6.54 -12.47
N MET A 607 -14.80 7.52 -13.34
CA MET A 607 -15.75 8.62 -13.49
C MET A 607 -15.88 9.01 -14.95
N GLU A 608 -17.05 8.76 -15.53
CA GLU A 608 -17.37 9.15 -16.91
C GLU A 608 -17.97 10.56 -16.95
N VAL A 609 -17.44 11.41 -17.83
CA VAL A 609 -18.00 12.72 -18.16
C VAL A 609 -17.97 12.88 -19.68
N GLN A 610 -19.14 13.16 -20.27
CA GLN A 610 -19.30 13.45 -21.69
C GLN A 610 -19.57 14.95 -21.90
N PHE A 611 -19.09 15.49 -23.02
CA PHE A 611 -19.25 16.88 -23.42
C PHE A 611 -19.02 17.01 -24.93
N LYS A 612 -19.42 18.13 -25.55
CA LYS A 612 -19.09 18.46 -26.93
C LYS A 612 -18.44 19.83 -27.01
N ILE A 613 -17.30 19.92 -27.69
CA ILE A 613 -16.60 21.16 -28.02
C ILE A 613 -16.81 21.47 -29.51
N GLY A 614 -16.87 22.74 -29.89
CA GLY A 614 -17.07 23.13 -31.29
C GLY A 614 -17.26 24.63 -31.48
N VAL A 615 -17.81 25.00 -32.64
CA VAL A 615 -18.07 26.40 -33.05
C VAL A 615 -19.52 26.61 -33.52
N PRO A 616 -20.01 27.87 -33.53
CA PRO A 616 -21.34 28.22 -34.01
C PRO A 616 -21.58 27.89 -35.49
N GLU A 617 -22.81 28.09 -35.95
CA GLU A 617 -23.15 28.00 -37.36
C GLU A 617 -22.34 29.00 -38.20
N GLY A 618 -21.84 28.56 -39.36
CA GLY A 618 -20.91 29.31 -40.21
C GLY A 618 -19.42 29.15 -39.85
N GLY A 619 -19.07 28.55 -38.70
CA GLY A 619 -17.69 28.22 -38.35
C GLY A 619 -17.17 26.91 -38.96
N THR A 620 -15.84 26.71 -38.90
CA THR A 620 -15.12 25.48 -39.28
C THR A 620 -14.63 24.74 -38.03
N TRP A 621 -14.43 23.42 -38.12
CA TRP A 621 -13.88 22.63 -37.01
C TRP A 621 -13.05 21.43 -37.53
N ASP A 622 -11.75 21.44 -37.26
CA ASP A 622 -10.80 20.35 -37.52
C ASP A 622 -10.22 19.81 -36.20
N PRO A 623 -10.77 18.72 -35.64
CA PRO A 623 -10.24 18.13 -34.42
C PRO A 623 -8.90 17.41 -34.65
N THR A 624 -8.39 17.29 -35.89
CA THR A 624 -7.10 16.61 -36.11
C THR A 624 -5.90 17.47 -35.68
N ASN A 625 -6.09 18.78 -35.53
CA ASN A 625 -5.07 19.72 -35.05
C ASN A 625 -5.08 19.90 -33.50
N ASP A 626 -6.12 19.41 -32.80
CA ASP A 626 -6.28 19.47 -31.35
C ASP A 626 -5.12 18.81 -30.58
N PRO A 627 -4.50 19.48 -29.60
CA PRO A 627 -3.47 18.85 -28.77
C PRO A 627 -3.93 17.59 -28.02
N SER A 628 -5.18 17.51 -27.54
CA SER A 628 -5.68 16.32 -26.85
C SER A 628 -6.38 15.29 -27.74
N TYR A 629 -6.53 15.51 -29.05
CA TYR A 629 -7.31 14.58 -29.88
C TYR A 629 -6.61 13.24 -30.12
N GLN A 630 -7.43 12.20 -30.14
CA GLN A 630 -7.06 10.82 -30.41
C GLN A 630 -8.27 10.11 -31.04
N ALA A 631 -8.16 9.70 -32.30
CA ALA A 631 -9.26 9.06 -33.02
C ALA A 631 -9.61 7.66 -32.48
N ALA A 632 -8.64 6.96 -31.89
CA ALA A 632 -8.85 5.65 -31.26
C ALA A 632 -9.28 5.79 -29.80
N ALA A 633 -10.32 5.06 -29.40
CA ALA A 633 -10.77 4.98 -28.01
C ALA A 633 -9.70 4.33 -27.11
N GLY A 634 -9.44 4.92 -25.95
CA GLY A 634 -8.54 4.35 -24.93
C GLY A 634 -7.77 5.41 -24.13
N PRO A 635 -6.78 5.00 -23.31
CA PRO A 635 -5.95 5.90 -22.52
C PRO A 635 -5.26 6.95 -23.38
N ASN A 636 -5.39 8.22 -22.98
CA ASN A 636 -4.90 9.36 -23.73
C ASN A 636 -3.97 10.18 -22.84
N ARG A 637 -2.65 10.04 -23.03
CA ARG A 637 -1.64 10.78 -22.26
C ARG A 637 -1.66 12.30 -22.55
N LYS A 638 -2.32 12.74 -23.63
CA LYS A 638 -2.48 14.16 -23.96
C LYS A 638 -3.63 14.85 -23.20
N VAL A 639 -4.31 14.14 -22.28
CA VAL A 639 -5.30 14.69 -21.36
C VAL A 639 -4.70 14.70 -19.96
N ALA A 640 -4.23 15.88 -19.54
CA ALA A 640 -3.63 16.07 -18.23
C ALA A 640 -4.67 15.90 -17.10
N LEU A 641 -4.35 15.08 -16.11
CA LEU A 641 -5.12 14.85 -14.89
C LEU A 641 -4.31 15.35 -13.68
N TYR A 642 -4.99 16.02 -12.77
CA TYR A 642 -4.44 16.70 -11.60
C TYR A 642 -5.16 16.23 -10.34
N SER A 643 -4.46 16.25 -9.20
CA SER A 643 -5.03 16.04 -7.86
C SER A 643 -4.30 16.96 -6.89
N ALA A 644 -5.03 17.61 -5.98
CA ALA A 644 -4.50 18.65 -5.08
C ALA A 644 -3.69 19.76 -5.79
N GLY A 645 -3.98 20.03 -7.07
CA GLY A 645 -3.27 21.00 -7.92
C GLY A 645 -2.00 20.49 -8.62
N ALA A 646 -1.46 19.33 -8.22
CA ALA A 646 -0.32 18.69 -8.90
C ALA A 646 -0.80 17.84 -10.09
N ARG A 647 -0.08 17.84 -11.21
CA ARG A 647 -0.34 16.94 -12.34
C ARG A 647 0.08 15.53 -11.95
N VAL A 648 -0.86 14.58 -11.94
CA VAL A 648 -0.66 13.18 -11.51
C VAL A 648 -0.70 12.17 -12.66
N TRP A 649 -1.22 12.58 -13.82
CA TRP A 649 -1.17 11.81 -15.05
C TRP A 649 -1.19 12.72 -16.28
N GLY A 650 -0.61 12.24 -17.38
CA GLY A 650 -0.65 12.91 -18.67
C GLY A 650 0.22 14.17 -18.75
N GLU A 651 0.12 14.81 -19.91
CA GLU A 651 0.95 15.92 -20.34
C GLU A 651 0.07 17.10 -20.73
N GLU A 652 0.61 18.30 -20.54
CA GLU A 652 0.04 19.54 -21.07
C GLU A 652 0.72 19.82 -22.42
N PRO A 653 0.04 20.46 -23.39
CA PRO A 653 0.72 20.94 -24.58
C PRO A 653 1.86 21.89 -24.19
N GLY A 654 2.94 21.87 -24.98
CA GLY A 654 3.96 22.92 -24.89
C GLY A 654 3.36 24.30 -25.22
N PRO A 655 4.01 25.40 -24.77
CA PRO A 655 3.58 26.74 -25.15
C PRO A 655 3.55 26.84 -26.68
N ALA A 656 2.45 27.37 -27.22
CA ALA A 656 2.28 27.49 -28.67
C ALA A 656 3.47 28.23 -29.30
N THR A 657 4.18 27.56 -30.20
CA THR A 657 5.14 28.21 -31.10
C THR A 657 4.35 29.18 -31.98
N PRO A 658 4.65 30.49 -31.97
CA PRO A 658 3.95 31.44 -32.83
C PRO A 658 4.04 30.99 -34.29
N ASP A 659 2.92 31.04 -35.00
CA ASP A 659 2.92 30.79 -36.43
C ASP A 659 3.70 31.90 -37.14
N THR A 660 4.81 31.52 -37.78
CA THR A 660 5.67 32.41 -38.58
C THR A 660 5.64 32.05 -40.07
N THR A 661 4.70 31.20 -40.49
CA THR A 661 4.60 30.68 -41.86
C THR A 661 3.67 31.56 -42.67
N ALA A 662 4.23 32.49 -43.45
CA ALA A 662 3.41 33.33 -44.33
C ALA A 662 2.60 32.51 -45.35
N PRO A 663 1.33 32.90 -45.66
CA PRO A 663 0.56 32.29 -46.72
C PRO A 663 1.25 32.27 -48.08
N SER A 664 0.84 31.34 -48.95
CA SER A 664 1.31 31.30 -50.33
C SER A 664 0.98 32.62 -51.08
N ALA A 665 1.86 33.03 -52.00
CA ALA A 665 1.68 34.28 -52.74
C ALA A 665 0.39 34.21 -53.59
N PRO A 666 -0.48 35.25 -53.57
CA PRO A 666 -1.68 35.26 -54.40
C PRO A 666 -1.32 35.18 -55.88
N GLY A 667 -2.22 34.61 -56.69
CA GLY A 667 -2.03 34.63 -58.14
C GLY A 667 -2.06 36.05 -58.70
N ARG A 668 -1.52 36.24 -59.91
CA ARG A 668 -1.58 37.53 -60.61
C ARG A 668 -3.04 38.00 -60.74
N PRO A 669 -3.39 39.22 -60.29
CA PRO A 669 -4.75 39.71 -60.41
C PRO A 669 -5.12 39.96 -61.88
N VAL A 670 -6.41 39.87 -62.18
CA VAL A 670 -7.02 40.12 -63.48
C VAL A 670 -8.02 41.25 -63.34
N ALA A 671 -8.01 42.19 -64.30
CA ALA A 671 -8.97 43.29 -64.35
C ALA A 671 -10.25 42.91 -65.11
N SER A 672 -11.37 43.38 -64.60
CA SER A 672 -12.72 43.25 -65.16
C SER A 672 -13.52 44.52 -64.84
N ALA A 673 -14.66 44.73 -65.51
CA ALA A 673 -15.53 45.91 -65.28
C ALA A 673 -14.78 47.26 -65.27
N LEU A 674 -13.80 47.42 -66.15
CA LEU A 674 -12.97 48.62 -66.25
C LEU A 674 -13.78 49.80 -66.79
N THR A 675 -13.79 50.90 -66.05
CA THR A 675 -14.38 52.19 -66.45
C THR A 675 -13.33 53.29 -66.34
N ALA A 676 -13.68 54.51 -66.78
CA ALA A 676 -12.80 55.68 -66.65
C ALA A 676 -12.42 56.02 -65.20
N THR A 677 -13.15 55.49 -64.19
CA THR A 677 -12.97 55.82 -62.77
C THR A 677 -12.92 54.61 -61.82
N GLY A 678 -12.90 53.38 -62.33
CA GLY A 678 -12.86 52.17 -61.49
C GLY A 678 -12.55 50.88 -62.25
N VAL A 679 -12.27 49.81 -61.50
CA VAL A 679 -11.98 48.46 -62.01
C VAL A 679 -12.27 47.40 -60.94
N THR A 680 -12.78 46.24 -61.34
CA THR A 680 -12.91 45.06 -60.45
C THR A 680 -11.75 44.10 -60.68
N LEU A 681 -11.02 43.80 -59.61
CA LEU A 681 -9.87 42.91 -59.58
C LEU A 681 -10.26 41.56 -58.97
N THR A 682 -9.85 40.46 -59.59
CA THR A 682 -9.96 39.10 -59.03
C THR A 682 -8.64 38.36 -59.17
N TRP A 683 -8.34 37.42 -58.27
CA TRP A 683 -7.08 36.64 -58.30
C TRP A 683 -7.29 35.18 -57.84
N PRO A 684 -6.43 34.25 -58.29
CA PRO A 684 -6.28 32.94 -57.66
C PRO A 684 -5.95 33.10 -56.17
N ALA A 685 -6.70 32.39 -55.32
CA ALA A 685 -6.61 32.51 -53.87
C ALA A 685 -5.31 31.90 -53.31
N SER A 686 -4.84 32.47 -52.21
CA SER A 686 -3.76 31.92 -51.38
C SER A 686 -4.25 30.79 -50.49
N THR A 687 -3.30 29.97 -50.05
CA THR A 687 -3.45 28.94 -49.01
C THR A 687 -2.54 29.27 -47.85
N ASP A 688 -3.01 29.07 -46.62
CA ASP A 688 -2.13 28.99 -45.45
C ASP A 688 -1.77 27.53 -45.16
N THR A 689 -0.59 27.31 -44.58
CA THR A 689 -0.13 26.04 -43.99
C THR A 689 0.57 26.23 -42.63
N GLY A 690 0.61 27.44 -42.09
CA GLY A 690 1.11 27.74 -40.74
C GLY A 690 0.15 27.32 -39.63
N GLY A 691 -1.15 27.36 -39.92
CA GLY A 691 -2.22 26.91 -39.04
C GLY A 691 -3.06 28.05 -38.45
N SER A 692 -2.62 29.30 -38.59
CA SER A 692 -3.43 30.47 -38.20
C SER A 692 -4.53 30.82 -39.21
N GLY A 693 -4.47 30.27 -40.43
CA GLY A 693 -5.52 30.37 -41.45
C GLY A 693 -5.56 31.71 -42.19
N LEU A 694 -6.12 31.73 -43.40
CA LEU A 694 -6.12 32.93 -44.24
C LEU A 694 -7.13 33.99 -43.74
N ALA A 695 -6.64 35.15 -43.30
CA ALA A 695 -7.45 36.29 -42.84
C ALA A 695 -7.76 37.33 -43.94
N GLY A 696 -7.30 37.10 -45.17
CA GLY A 696 -7.67 37.86 -46.37
C GLY A 696 -6.48 38.48 -47.09
N TYR A 697 -6.71 39.61 -47.77
CA TYR A 697 -5.75 40.22 -48.69
C TYR A 697 -5.64 41.75 -48.55
N ASP A 698 -4.44 42.27 -48.76
CA ASP A 698 -4.15 43.70 -48.94
C ASP A 698 -3.82 43.96 -50.42
N VAL A 699 -4.65 44.76 -51.10
CA VAL A 699 -4.44 45.16 -52.48
C VAL A 699 -3.75 46.51 -52.51
N THR A 700 -2.56 46.58 -53.09
CA THR A 700 -1.78 47.82 -53.25
C THR A 700 -2.02 48.40 -54.63
N ARG A 701 -2.46 49.66 -54.69
CA ARG A 701 -2.64 50.48 -55.90
C ARG A 701 -1.57 51.57 -55.96
N THR A 702 -0.79 51.61 -57.04
CA THR A 702 0.13 52.71 -57.35
C THR A 702 -0.20 53.35 -58.70
N SER A 703 0.26 54.57 -58.94
CA SER A 703 0.26 55.23 -60.25
C SER A 703 1.44 56.18 -60.35
N ALA A 704 1.90 56.48 -61.57
CA ALA A 704 3.06 57.36 -61.76
C ALA A 704 2.83 58.74 -61.10
N GLY A 705 3.78 59.16 -60.25
CA GLY A 705 3.72 60.42 -59.52
C GLY A 705 2.72 60.46 -58.35
N SER A 706 2.38 59.32 -57.73
CA SER A 706 1.51 59.30 -56.54
C SER A 706 1.82 58.10 -55.64
N ASP A 707 1.65 58.28 -54.33
CA ASP A 707 1.98 57.28 -53.31
C ASP A 707 1.13 55.99 -53.40
N PRO A 708 1.63 54.84 -52.90
CA PRO A 708 0.85 53.61 -52.82
C PRO A 708 -0.35 53.73 -51.88
N VAL A 709 -1.53 53.31 -52.37
CA VAL A 709 -2.75 53.19 -51.55
C VAL A 709 -3.06 51.70 -51.35
N VAL A 710 -3.14 51.26 -50.09
CA VAL A 710 -3.48 49.87 -49.73
C VAL A 710 -4.95 49.79 -49.33
N VAL A 711 -5.67 48.78 -49.84
CA VAL A 711 -7.06 48.49 -49.50
C VAL A 711 -7.20 47.03 -49.09
N ALA A 712 -7.75 46.77 -47.90
CA ALA A 712 -7.97 45.43 -47.39
C ALA A 712 -9.30 44.83 -47.90
N THR A 713 -9.29 43.53 -48.18
CA THR A 713 -10.48 42.70 -48.43
C THR A 713 -10.34 41.36 -47.68
N THR A 714 -11.45 40.66 -47.45
CA THR A 714 -11.48 39.29 -46.90
C THR A 714 -11.65 38.21 -47.97
N THR A 715 -11.98 38.59 -49.21
CA THR A 715 -12.18 37.67 -50.35
C THR A 715 -11.12 37.88 -51.43
N ASN A 716 -11.00 36.96 -52.38
CA ASN A 716 -10.07 37.06 -53.51
C ASN A 716 -10.57 37.99 -54.65
N SER A 717 -11.31 39.05 -54.28
CA SER A 717 -11.92 40.03 -55.16
C SER A 717 -11.95 41.41 -54.50
N LEU A 718 -11.80 42.47 -55.30
CA LEU A 718 -11.95 43.86 -54.88
C LEU A 718 -12.38 44.77 -56.04
N THR A 719 -13.47 45.51 -55.86
CA THR A 719 -13.82 46.65 -56.74
C THR A 719 -13.09 47.90 -56.27
N VAL A 720 -12.23 48.46 -57.11
CA VAL A 720 -11.48 49.69 -56.87
C VAL A 720 -12.15 50.85 -57.60
N THR A 721 -12.40 51.95 -56.89
CA THR A 721 -13.02 53.18 -57.43
C THR A 721 -12.13 54.41 -57.20
N GLY A 722 -12.56 55.56 -57.73
CA GLY A 722 -11.83 56.82 -57.60
C GLY A 722 -10.53 56.86 -58.40
N LEU A 723 -10.49 56.16 -59.54
CA LEU A 723 -9.39 56.27 -60.51
C LEU A 723 -9.56 57.54 -61.35
N THR A 724 -8.45 58.08 -61.86
CA THR A 724 -8.43 59.13 -62.88
C THR A 724 -8.58 58.48 -64.27
N PRO A 725 -9.32 59.07 -65.22
CA PRO A 725 -9.31 58.65 -66.63
C PRO A 725 -7.91 58.72 -67.26
N GLU A 726 -7.69 57.97 -68.34
CA GLU A 726 -6.45 57.95 -69.15
C GLU A 726 -5.14 57.71 -68.36
N ARG A 727 -5.24 57.08 -67.18
CA ARG A 727 -4.11 56.93 -66.25
C ARG A 727 -3.79 55.46 -65.99
N THR A 728 -2.51 55.11 -66.10
CA THR A 728 -2.01 53.78 -65.79
C THR A 728 -1.82 53.60 -64.29
N TYR A 729 -2.54 52.64 -63.74
CA TYR A 729 -2.39 52.12 -62.38
C TYR A 729 -1.65 50.78 -62.41
N GLN A 730 -0.92 50.50 -61.34
CA GLN A 730 -0.35 49.19 -61.06
C GLN A 730 -0.98 48.62 -59.80
N PHE A 731 -1.30 47.32 -59.85
CA PHE A 731 -1.92 46.58 -58.76
C PHE A 731 -1.10 45.34 -58.41
N SER A 732 -0.87 45.13 -57.11
CA SER A 732 -0.34 43.88 -56.54
C SER A 732 -1.14 43.51 -55.29
N VAL A 733 -1.11 42.24 -54.91
CA VAL A 733 -1.89 41.69 -53.80
C VAL A 733 -0.98 40.91 -52.85
N VAL A 734 -1.14 41.13 -51.55
CA VAL A 734 -0.49 40.37 -50.48
C VAL A 734 -1.56 39.64 -49.69
N ALA A 735 -1.38 38.35 -49.40
CA ALA A 735 -2.21 37.62 -48.45
C ALA A 735 -1.71 37.82 -47.01
N ARG A 736 -2.63 37.76 -46.04
CA ARG A 736 -2.37 37.80 -44.60
C ARG A 736 -3.10 36.68 -43.88
N ASP A 737 -2.48 36.11 -42.86
CA ASP A 737 -3.06 35.05 -42.01
C ASP A 737 -3.63 35.61 -40.68
N GLY A 738 -4.11 34.71 -39.82
CA GLY A 738 -4.58 35.03 -38.47
C GLY A 738 -3.48 35.43 -37.48
N ALA A 739 -2.23 35.04 -37.73
CA ALA A 739 -1.07 35.41 -36.91
C ALA A 739 -0.47 36.79 -37.26
N GLY A 740 -0.80 37.33 -38.44
CA GLY A 740 -0.30 38.58 -38.98
C GLY A 740 0.89 38.46 -39.94
N ASN A 741 1.29 37.24 -40.33
CA ASN A 741 2.31 37.07 -41.37
C ASN A 741 1.75 37.52 -42.74
N ARG A 742 2.67 37.87 -43.64
CA ARG A 742 2.35 38.45 -44.95
C ARG A 742 3.06 37.68 -46.05
N SER A 743 2.31 37.25 -47.06
CA SER A 743 2.87 36.57 -48.22
C SER A 743 3.82 37.46 -49.02
N ALA A 744 4.61 36.87 -49.90
CA ALA A 744 5.15 37.62 -51.03
C ALA A 744 4.00 38.23 -51.86
N ALA A 745 4.23 39.41 -52.44
CA ALA A 745 3.24 40.08 -53.28
C ALA A 745 3.06 39.36 -54.63
N SER A 746 1.83 39.36 -55.13
CA SER A 746 1.50 38.80 -56.43
C SER A 746 2.12 39.59 -57.59
N PRO A 747 2.37 38.95 -58.76
CA PRO A 747 2.93 39.63 -59.94
C PRO A 747 2.04 40.79 -60.38
N THR A 748 2.65 41.95 -60.66
CA THR A 748 1.91 43.19 -60.90
C THR A 748 1.00 43.13 -62.13
N LEU A 749 -0.20 43.69 -61.99
CA LEU A 749 -1.11 44.00 -63.08
C LEU A 749 -1.07 45.50 -63.37
N GLY A 750 -0.66 45.88 -64.58
CA GLY A 750 -0.86 47.23 -65.11
C GLY A 750 -2.24 47.36 -65.75
N VAL A 751 -2.96 48.43 -65.45
CA VAL A 751 -4.27 48.77 -66.02
C VAL A 751 -4.31 50.25 -66.36
N THR A 752 -4.58 50.60 -67.61
CA THR A 752 -4.84 52.00 -68.01
C THR A 752 -6.34 52.22 -68.09
N THR A 753 -6.85 53.20 -67.37
CA THR A 753 -8.26 53.60 -67.47
C THR A 753 -8.54 54.21 -68.85
N PRO A 754 -9.72 53.96 -69.46
CA PRO A 754 -10.14 54.66 -70.66
C PRO A 754 -10.37 56.15 -70.37
N ALA A 755 -10.53 56.94 -71.44
CA ALA A 755 -10.99 58.32 -71.33
C ALA A 755 -12.37 58.42 -70.69
N ALA A 756 -12.67 59.58 -70.09
CA ALA A 756 -14.02 59.87 -69.63
C ALA A 756 -14.98 59.90 -70.83
N PRO A 757 -16.23 59.42 -70.69
CA PRO A 757 -17.27 59.72 -71.67
C PRO A 757 -17.36 61.24 -71.87
N ALA A 758 -17.44 61.69 -73.12
CA ALA A 758 -17.70 63.09 -73.41
C ALA A 758 -19.04 63.49 -72.76
N PRO A 759 -19.18 64.73 -72.22
CA PRO A 759 -20.44 65.18 -71.68
C PRO A 759 -21.49 65.20 -72.80
N ASP A 760 -22.62 64.56 -72.55
CA ASP A 760 -23.70 64.43 -73.53
C ASP A 760 -24.37 65.80 -73.75
N THR A 761 -24.45 66.26 -75.00
CA THR A 761 -24.94 67.60 -75.34
C THR A 761 -26.23 67.52 -76.18
N THR A 762 -27.26 66.91 -75.60
CA THR A 762 -28.64 66.86 -76.12
C THR A 762 -29.66 67.03 -75.00
#